data_AF-A0A1X7R101-F1
#
_entry.id   AF-A0A1X7R101-F1
#
_cell.length_a   1.000
_cell.length_b   1.000
_cell.length_c   1.000
_cell.angle_alpha   90.00
_cell.angle_beta   90.00
_cell.angle_gamma   90.00
#
_symmetry.space_group_name_H-M   'P 1'
#
loop_
_entity.id
_entity.type
_entity.pdbx_description
1 polymer ?
#
loop_
_entity_poly.entity_id
_entity_poly.type
_entity_poly.pdbx_seq_one_letter_code
_entity_poly.pdbx_strand_id
1 'polypeptide(L)'
;MNSRICQRTKKLFIFFIIITTFFQYAYGLENIDQETFSIDNEHEKYLEFTFTKPELKHYRHKIEQFFTFALDNYLTKGYPYDEIRPLSCVPKTRNFRDLNDLVTNDVLGNFTITLLDSLTTVAILGDRQRMKQLINLVLETFDDFAIDSTVQVFETSIRIIGSLMSTHLYITDPRKRVYLGDDYDGESLLLLAKDIADRLLPAYMTKTGLPVSRINLLTRFKELTVQFLNENNAAGMASPMFEFTMLSYLTNDMKYEKITRYAFDKIWTMRSPLDLIPMSFNPQDRRLYSTMTGVGASIDSFFEYALKGSILFDDESLYEIWDTAYNALKVNCRGDWLYYNVDTHSGQLMTNWVDALSGFFPGLQTLNGDLEDAIPKHLLFMNLWDTFGGIPERWSFDISNIKMGSSSSTTDENMEQDKIFTSEESQEMLRKRNIPLEWYPLRPEFIESTYFLYRATKDPFYLNIGVRIIKDLEERFMGPCGFSGIQNLYTGERQDRMESFVLSETLKYLYLLFDDDNEIHTTRDNVIFSTEGHPLWLRPDIKRKYNMESYFNDTKWIDHLNMCEMEEIKYLEKMNNEGSDAEKGFFQFAKRLLSVSSDSAKSNSKEQNIEKNQDDEVKVTQLSKSSTIPPQCKKYTINNNDKNKTNEWLTYSNILSHYDKLFEISYRYKDTLIQPKILTTNDSIPIPLEPQFYNIWANPKYSQSRRQPTTMAMDLIFMSVNGTYYPPIKYDQNFTIRCNTFQGRRKIRLEKIAPRLIDSYGDTVDTSAFRDIQRKDIYNNGCDTAAELYTPSSLFRAVNIDGIDIPKGYRLQLPRDELFIEPREENSSLGLNFEDQLMLQCIPVINIYVV
;
A
#
# COMPACT_ATOMS: atom_id res chain seq x y z
N MET A 1 14.49 63.98 52.25
CA MET A 1 13.81 64.13 50.94
C MET A 1 14.72 63.86 49.73
N ASN A 2 15.95 63.34 49.90
CA ASN A 2 16.93 63.18 48.81
C ASN A 2 17.26 61.72 48.38
N SER A 3 16.61 60.68 48.93
CA SER A 3 16.86 59.29 48.46
C SER A 3 15.84 58.76 47.44
N ARG A 4 14.68 59.42 47.27
CA ARG A 4 13.65 59.04 46.27
C ARG A 4 13.83 59.68 44.89
N ILE A 5 14.70 60.68 44.76
CA ILE A 5 14.99 61.36 43.48
C ILE A 5 16.08 60.63 42.69
N CYS A 6 16.98 59.89 43.35
CA CYS A 6 18.11 59.19 42.71
C CYS A 6 17.72 57.85 42.05
N GLN A 7 16.65 57.18 42.52
CA GLN A 7 16.15 55.95 41.88
C GLN A 7 15.22 56.20 40.69
N ARG A 8 14.50 57.34 40.65
CA ARG A 8 13.66 57.70 39.50
C ARG A 8 14.47 58.22 38.31
N THR A 9 15.59 58.92 38.57
CA THR A 9 16.50 59.39 37.52
C THR A 9 17.27 58.25 36.86
N LYS A 10 17.71 57.22 37.60
CA LYS A 10 18.35 56.03 36.99
C LYS A 10 17.41 55.20 36.10
N LYS A 11 16.13 55.05 36.48
CA LYS A 11 15.16 54.34 35.63
C LYS A 11 14.77 55.13 34.38
N LEU A 12 14.64 56.46 34.46
CA LEU A 12 14.42 57.29 33.28
C LEU A 12 15.63 57.30 32.33
N PHE A 13 16.86 57.31 32.85
CA PHE A 13 18.07 57.34 32.02
C PHE A 13 18.29 56.02 31.27
N ILE A 14 18.00 54.87 31.91
CA ILE A 14 18.06 53.56 31.25
C ILE A 14 16.94 53.42 30.21
N PHE A 15 15.74 53.93 30.48
CA PHE A 15 14.64 53.93 29.52
C PHE A 15 14.93 54.85 28.31
N PHE A 16 15.59 56.00 28.53
CA PHE A 16 16.01 56.89 27.46
C PHE A 16 17.11 56.29 26.60
N ILE A 17 18.10 55.61 27.20
CA ILE A 17 19.16 54.92 26.46
C ILE A 17 18.57 53.80 25.58
N ILE A 18 17.64 53.00 26.12
CA ILE A 18 16.99 51.91 25.37
C ILE A 18 16.16 52.46 24.21
N ILE A 19 15.44 53.58 24.40
CA ILE A 19 14.69 54.21 23.31
C ILE A 19 15.61 54.84 22.26
N THR A 20 16.73 55.47 22.66
CA THR A 20 17.69 56.03 21.69
C THR A 20 18.45 54.95 20.94
N THR A 21 18.79 53.80 21.55
CA THR A 21 19.38 52.68 20.81
C THR A 21 18.35 51.97 19.93
N PHE A 22 17.08 51.89 20.32
CA PHE A 22 16.02 51.38 19.45
C PHE A 22 15.73 52.32 18.27
N PHE A 23 15.77 53.65 18.49
CA PHE A 23 15.61 54.63 17.42
C PHE A 23 16.84 54.72 16.50
N GLN A 24 18.07 54.55 17.01
CA GLN A 24 19.27 54.44 16.15
C GLN A 24 19.31 53.12 15.36
N TYR A 25 18.71 52.05 15.88
CA TYR A 25 18.58 50.79 15.14
C TYR A 25 17.42 50.84 14.13
N ALA A 26 16.33 51.54 14.45
CA ALA A 26 15.17 51.70 13.56
C ALA A 26 15.41 52.75 12.44
N TYR A 27 16.13 53.83 12.71
CA TYR A 27 16.53 54.82 11.67
C TYR A 27 17.77 54.39 10.86
N GLY A 28 18.42 53.28 11.21
CA GLY A 28 19.51 52.68 10.43
C GLY A 28 19.04 51.68 9.38
N LEU A 29 17.72 51.46 9.23
CA LEU A 29 17.13 50.46 8.34
C LEU A 29 16.17 51.04 7.28
N GLU A 30 16.14 52.36 7.11
CA GLU A 30 15.43 53.01 6.00
C GLU A 30 16.44 53.86 5.21
N ASN A 31 16.82 53.34 4.04
CA ASN A 31 17.60 53.94 2.94
C ASN A 31 18.88 53.15 2.60
N ILE A 32 18.72 51.98 1.96
CA ILE A 32 19.58 51.56 0.84
C ILE A 32 18.65 51.05 -0.26
N ASP A 33 18.92 51.54 -1.46
CA ASP A 33 18.02 51.68 -2.60
C ASP A 33 17.65 50.39 -3.34
N GLN A 34 16.57 50.53 -4.10
CA GLN A 34 16.21 49.71 -5.25
C GLN A 34 17.34 49.73 -6.29
N GLU A 35 18.25 48.77 -6.25
CA GLU A 35 19.09 48.41 -7.41
C GLU A 35 19.19 46.89 -7.50
N THR A 36 18.62 46.35 -8.59
CA THR A 36 18.93 45.05 -9.21
C THR A 36 19.32 43.91 -8.27
N PHE A 37 18.36 43.04 -7.96
CA PHE A 37 18.59 41.72 -7.39
C PHE A 37 19.41 40.88 -8.39
N SER A 38 20.72 41.03 -8.33
CA SER A 38 21.70 40.08 -8.85
C SER A 38 21.84 39.00 -7.78
N ILE A 39 21.43 37.78 -8.13
CA ILE A 39 21.62 36.59 -7.32
C ILE A 39 23.10 36.25 -7.40
N ASP A 40 23.92 36.83 -6.52
CA ASP A 40 25.27 36.37 -6.29
C ASP A 40 25.28 35.39 -5.11
N ASN A 41 25.62 34.15 -5.47
CA ASN A 41 25.87 33.00 -4.63
C ASN A 41 26.99 33.25 -3.61
N GLU A 42 26.67 33.30 -2.32
CA GLU A 42 27.59 32.81 -1.28
C GLU A 42 26.90 31.70 -0.48
N HIS A 43 27.38 30.49 -0.73
CA HIS A 43 26.97 29.27 -0.06
C HIS A 43 27.13 29.40 1.47
N GLU A 44 26.02 29.50 2.21
CA GLU A 44 25.93 28.74 3.46
C GLU A 44 26.02 27.26 3.05
N LYS A 45 27.27 26.75 2.98
CA LYS A 45 27.55 25.34 2.73
C LYS A 45 27.13 24.61 4.01
N TYR A 46 25.84 24.27 4.11
CA TYR A 46 25.39 23.30 5.08
C TYR A 46 26.11 21.97 4.78
N LEU A 47 26.38 21.21 5.83
CA LEU A 47 26.86 19.84 5.65
C LEU A 47 25.70 19.03 5.08
N GLU A 48 25.90 18.42 3.90
CA GLU A 48 24.90 17.56 3.28
C GLU A 48 24.47 16.45 4.25
N PHE A 49 23.19 16.06 4.17
CA PHE A 49 22.56 15.02 4.98
C PHE A 49 22.44 15.37 6.48
N THR A 50 22.59 16.65 6.83
CA THR A 50 22.29 17.13 8.19
C THR A 50 20.81 17.49 8.38
N PHE A 51 20.10 17.72 7.27
CA PHE A 51 18.68 18.05 7.21
C PHE A 51 18.31 19.24 8.09
N THR A 52 19.19 20.24 8.10
CA THR A 52 18.90 21.53 8.74
C THR A 52 17.77 22.26 8.02
N LYS A 53 17.12 23.22 8.68
CA LYS A 53 16.04 24.01 8.05
C LYS A 53 16.45 24.66 6.70
N PRO A 54 17.65 25.25 6.55
CA PRO A 54 18.11 25.74 5.24
C PRO A 54 18.23 24.64 4.18
N GLU A 55 18.72 23.46 4.54
CA GLU A 55 18.86 22.31 3.63
C GLU A 55 17.50 21.77 3.18
N LEU A 56 16.56 21.60 4.11
CA LEU A 56 15.17 21.22 3.76
C LEU A 56 14.54 22.22 2.80
N LYS A 57 14.73 23.53 3.07
CA LYS A 57 14.24 24.60 2.18
C LYS A 57 14.89 24.54 0.80
N HIS A 58 16.16 24.18 0.70
CA HIS A 58 16.85 23.99 -0.59
C HIS A 58 16.19 22.89 -1.42
N TYR A 59 16.01 21.69 -0.85
CA TYR A 59 15.37 20.57 -1.55
C TYR A 59 13.92 20.88 -1.93
N ARG A 60 13.17 21.50 -1.01
CA ARG A 60 11.81 21.97 -1.26
C ARG A 60 11.74 22.92 -2.46
N HIS A 61 12.63 23.91 -2.53
CA HIS A 61 12.67 24.86 -3.64
C HIS A 61 13.08 24.21 -4.97
N LYS A 62 13.97 23.22 -4.93
CA LYS A 62 14.35 22.46 -6.13
C LYS A 62 13.15 21.69 -6.72
N ILE A 63 12.32 21.09 -5.86
CA ILE A 63 11.10 20.40 -6.29
C ILE A 63 10.06 21.38 -6.84
N GLU A 64 9.93 22.56 -6.22
CA GLU A 64 9.08 23.64 -6.75
C GLU A 64 9.51 24.04 -8.16
N GLN A 65 10.82 24.20 -8.41
CA GLN A 65 11.35 24.47 -9.75
C GLN A 65 11.05 23.34 -10.74
N PHE A 66 11.18 22.07 -10.33
CA PHE A 66 10.83 20.91 -11.16
C PHE A 66 9.36 20.92 -11.57
N PHE A 67 8.48 21.21 -10.60
CA PHE A 67 7.05 21.28 -10.85
C PHE A 67 6.70 22.42 -11.81
N THR A 68 7.20 23.64 -11.55
CA THR A 68 6.97 24.80 -12.42
C THR A 68 7.50 24.54 -13.84
N PHE A 69 8.71 24.01 -13.97
CA PHE A 69 9.30 23.66 -15.26
C PHE A 69 8.41 22.72 -16.08
N ALA A 70 7.94 21.63 -15.46
CA ALA A 70 7.15 20.62 -16.16
C ALA A 70 5.73 21.11 -16.46
N LEU A 71 5.07 21.78 -15.52
CA LEU A 71 3.73 22.32 -15.71
C LEU A 71 3.71 23.41 -16.79
N ASP A 72 4.67 24.34 -16.78
CA ASP A 72 4.72 25.43 -17.78
C ASP A 72 5.00 24.89 -19.19
N ASN A 73 5.85 23.87 -19.32
CA ASN A 73 6.06 23.20 -20.61
C ASN A 73 4.79 22.47 -21.08
N TYR A 74 4.08 21.79 -20.18
CA TYR A 74 2.77 21.22 -20.51
C TYR A 74 1.78 22.30 -20.96
N LEU A 75 1.62 23.40 -20.22
CA LEU A 75 0.66 24.46 -20.57
C LEU A 75 0.98 25.16 -21.89
N THR A 76 2.26 25.21 -22.28
CA THR A 76 2.68 25.85 -23.53
C THR A 76 2.70 24.92 -24.73
N LYS A 77 2.97 23.62 -24.53
CA LYS A 77 3.23 22.66 -25.64
C LYS A 77 2.32 21.43 -25.65
N GLY A 78 1.68 21.09 -24.53
CA GLY A 78 0.79 19.94 -24.36
C GLY A 78 -0.69 20.33 -24.33
N TYR A 79 -1.04 21.38 -23.59
CA TYR A 79 -2.40 21.92 -23.50
C TYR A 79 -2.94 22.33 -24.89
N PRO A 80 -4.21 22.08 -25.23
CA PRO A 80 -5.30 21.57 -24.37
C PRO A 80 -5.45 20.04 -24.36
N TYR A 81 -4.43 19.30 -24.75
CA TYR A 81 -4.49 17.83 -24.66
C TYR A 81 -4.15 17.34 -23.26
N ASP A 82 -4.42 16.06 -23.01
CA ASP A 82 -4.34 15.46 -21.69
C ASP A 82 -2.91 15.52 -21.11
N GLU A 83 -1.91 15.14 -21.90
CA GLU A 83 -0.52 14.99 -21.45
C GLU A 83 0.47 15.61 -22.45
N ILE A 84 1.74 15.64 -22.06
CA ILE A 84 2.86 16.03 -22.92
C ILE A 84 3.83 14.87 -23.10
N ARG A 85 4.44 14.82 -24.28
CA ARG A 85 5.62 14.00 -24.57
C ARG A 85 6.89 14.78 -24.20
N PRO A 86 7.55 14.46 -23.08
CA PRO A 86 8.60 15.28 -22.48
C PRO A 86 9.90 15.33 -23.29
N LEU A 87 10.14 14.36 -24.19
CA LEU A 87 11.34 14.31 -25.05
C LEU A 87 11.10 14.98 -26.39
N SER A 88 10.00 14.64 -27.05
CA SER A 88 9.64 15.23 -28.36
C SER A 88 8.96 16.59 -28.24
N CYS A 89 8.53 16.99 -27.04
CA CYS A 89 7.90 18.27 -26.76
C CYS A 89 6.60 18.50 -27.53
N VAL A 90 5.83 17.44 -27.78
CA VAL A 90 4.53 17.51 -28.47
C VAL A 90 3.41 17.01 -27.54
N PRO A 91 2.15 17.37 -27.81
CA PRO A 91 1.04 16.83 -27.05
C PRO A 91 0.93 15.30 -27.14
N LYS A 92 0.54 14.66 -26.03
CA LYS A 92 0.08 13.27 -26.00
C LYS A 92 -1.44 13.29 -25.88
N THR A 93 -2.09 12.72 -26.90
CA THR A 93 -3.54 12.64 -27.00
C THR A 93 -4.02 11.21 -26.80
N ARG A 94 -5.32 11.09 -26.53
CA ARG A 94 -6.04 9.83 -26.76
C ARG A 94 -5.87 9.33 -28.19
N ASN A 95 -6.04 8.03 -28.37
CA ASN A 95 -6.02 7.40 -29.68
C ASN A 95 -7.42 7.42 -30.30
N PHE A 96 -7.70 8.47 -31.06
CA PHE A 96 -8.98 8.62 -31.76
C PHE A 96 -9.21 7.60 -32.88
N ARG A 97 -8.16 6.89 -33.33
CA ARG A 97 -8.24 5.93 -34.45
C ARG A 97 -8.58 4.52 -34.00
N ASP A 98 -8.17 4.17 -32.78
CA ASP A 98 -8.42 2.86 -32.20
C ASP A 98 -9.05 3.00 -30.82
N LEU A 99 -10.36 2.77 -30.75
CA LEU A 99 -11.11 2.81 -29.50
C LEU A 99 -10.71 1.66 -28.54
N ASN A 100 -10.05 0.61 -29.03
CA ASN A 100 -9.60 -0.53 -28.22
C ASN A 100 -8.17 -0.37 -27.69
N ASP A 101 -7.51 0.76 -27.94
CA ASP A 101 -6.25 1.15 -27.28
C ASP A 101 -6.54 1.56 -25.83
N LEU A 102 -6.91 0.57 -25.01
CA LEU A 102 -7.33 0.76 -23.62
C LEU A 102 -6.21 1.38 -22.78
N VAL A 103 -4.96 0.96 -23.01
CA VAL A 103 -3.78 1.47 -22.32
C VAL A 103 -3.65 2.99 -22.47
N THR A 104 -3.99 3.53 -23.65
CA THR A 104 -3.99 4.99 -23.86
C THR A 104 -5.31 5.64 -23.47
N ASN A 105 -6.44 5.08 -23.90
CA ASN A 105 -7.74 5.78 -23.87
C ASN A 105 -8.42 5.75 -22.50
N ASP A 106 -8.02 4.84 -21.60
CA ASP A 106 -8.61 4.75 -20.26
C ASP A 106 -8.36 6.00 -19.42
N VAL A 107 -7.14 6.55 -19.54
CA VAL A 107 -6.68 7.75 -18.83
C VAL A 107 -6.91 9.01 -19.68
N LEU A 108 -6.67 8.94 -20.99
CA LEU A 108 -6.74 10.11 -21.88
C LEU A 108 -8.17 10.34 -22.39
N GLY A 109 -8.93 11.16 -21.65
CA GLY A 109 -10.33 11.48 -21.96
C GLY A 109 -10.55 12.71 -22.83
N ASN A 110 -9.49 13.42 -23.25
CA ASN A 110 -9.54 14.72 -23.92
C ASN A 110 -10.12 15.84 -23.02
N PHE A 111 -9.69 15.87 -21.76
CA PHE A 111 -10.15 16.79 -20.72
C PHE A 111 -9.00 17.48 -19.98
N THR A 112 -7.84 17.66 -20.62
CA THR A 112 -6.68 18.37 -20.05
C THR A 112 -6.19 17.77 -18.73
N ILE A 113 -6.06 16.43 -18.63
CA ILE A 113 -5.81 15.76 -17.35
C ILE A 113 -4.64 16.35 -16.57
N THR A 114 -3.51 16.66 -17.21
CA THR A 114 -2.34 17.23 -16.52
C THR A 114 -2.65 18.60 -15.89
N LEU A 115 -3.49 19.45 -16.52
CA LEU A 115 -3.93 20.71 -15.91
C LEU A 115 -4.74 20.43 -14.64
N LEU A 116 -5.78 19.60 -14.76
CA LEU A 116 -6.72 19.34 -13.67
C LEU A 116 -6.02 18.65 -12.49
N ASP A 117 -5.29 17.57 -12.74
CA ASP A 117 -4.64 16.76 -11.71
C ASP A 117 -3.60 17.58 -10.90
N SER A 118 -2.91 18.51 -11.57
CA SER A 118 -1.86 19.35 -10.97
C SER A 118 -2.36 20.48 -10.07
N LEU A 119 -3.66 20.83 -10.10
CA LEU A 119 -4.20 21.97 -9.34
C LEU A 119 -3.92 21.83 -7.85
N THR A 120 -4.15 20.63 -7.29
CA THR A 120 -3.93 20.37 -5.87
C THR A 120 -2.46 20.46 -5.44
N THR A 121 -1.51 20.21 -6.36
CA THR A 121 -0.08 20.45 -6.07
C THR A 121 0.21 21.94 -6.00
N VAL A 122 -0.36 22.76 -6.90
CA VAL A 122 -0.24 24.24 -6.82
C VAL A 122 -0.78 24.77 -5.48
N ALA A 123 -1.87 24.17 -4.98
CA ALA A 123 -2.41 24.51 -3.66
C ALA A 123 -1.40 24.23 -2.54
N ILE A 124 -0.76 23.06 -2.56
CA ILE A 124 0.25 22.62 -1.59
C ILE A 124 1.51 23.51 -1.61
N LEU A 125 1.92 23.95 -2.80
CA LEU A 125 3.02 24.91 -2.96
C LEU A 125 2.66 26.28 -2.37
N GLY A 126 1.37 26.58 -2.20
CA GLY A 126 0.88 27.81 -1.60
C GLY A 126 0.83 29.01 -2.56
N ASP A 127 0.90 28.78 -3.87
CA ASP A 127 0.87 29.84 -4.87
C ASP A 127 -0.58 30.25 -5.20
N ARG A 128 -1.11 31.19 -4.42
CA ARG A 128 -2.47 31.72 -4.60
C ARG A 128 -2.67 32.39 -5.96
N GLN A 129 -1.66 33.09 -6.48
CA GLN A 129 -1.80 33.82 -7.75
C GLN A 129 -1.87 32.85 -8.92
N ARG A 130 -0.97 31.85 -8.94
CA ARG A 130 -0.99 30.79 -9.95
C ARG A 130 -2.27 29.97 -9.86
N MET A 131 -2.73 29.66 -8.66
CA MET A 131 -4.01 28.98 -8.44
C MET A 131 -5.17 29.72 -9.12
N LYS A 132 -5.30 31.03 -8.88
CA LYS A 132 -6.35 31.86 -9.53
C LYS A 132 -6.27 31.80 -11.06
N GLN A 133 -5.05 31.90 -11.63
CA GLN A 133 -4.86 31.83 -13.07
C GLN A 133 -5.31 30.49 -13.67
N LEU A 134 -4.93 29.39 -13.03
CA LEU A 134 -5.28 28.05 -13.52
C LEU A 134 -6.76 27.74 -13.36
N ILE A 135 -7.41 28.22 -12.30
CA ILE A 135 -8.87 28.10 -12.15
C ILE A 135 -9.59 28.85 -13.26
N ASN A 136 -9.19 30.08 -13.55
CA ASN A 136 -9.76 30.82 -14.68
C ASN A 136 -9.57 30.06 -15.99
N LEU A 137 -8.37 29.49 -16.23
CA LEU A 137 -8.12 28.67 -17.41
C LEU A 137 -9.06 27.46 -17.47
N VAL A 138 -9.29 26.76 -16.36
CA VAL A 138 -10.24 25.62 -16.31
C VAL A 138 -11.64 26.07 -16.67
N LEU A 139 -12.13 27.19 -16.10
CA LEU A 139 -13.46 27.72 -16.35
C LEU A 139 -13.63 28.31 -17.76
N GLU A 140 -12.54 28.75 -18.39
CA GLU A 140 -12.52 29.14 -19.81
C GLU A 140 -12.49 27.93 -20.75
N THR A 141 -11.98 26.78 -20.27
CA THR A 141 -11.84 25.55 -21.07
C THR A 141 -13.12 24.72 -21.07
N PHE A 142 -13.83 24.66 -19.94
CA PHE A 142 -14.98 23.76 -19.75
C PHE A 142 -16.22 24.52 -19.30
N ASP A 143 -17.27 24.48 -20.13
CA ASP A 143 -18.64 24.78 -19.71
C ASP A 143 -19.25 23.55 -19.00
N ASP A 144 -19.02 22.36 -19.56
CA ASP A 144 -19.38 21.05 -19.03
C ASP A 144 -18.42 19.96 -19.57
N PHE A 145 -18.62 18.70 -19.17
CA PHE A 145 -17.89 17.54 -19.68
C PHE A 145 -18.70 16.72 -20.70
N ALA A 146 -19.51 17.36 -21.56
CA ALA A 146 -20.20 16.73 -22.69
C ALA A 146 -19.27 16.37 -23.85
N ILE A 147 -18.21 15.63 -23.54
CA ILE A 147 -17.14 15.25 -24.46
C ILE A 147 -17.49 13.89 -25.09
N ASP A 148 -17.39 13.77 -26.41
CA ASP A 148 -17.55 12.48 -27.08
C ASP A 148 -16.30 11.62 -26.92
N SER A 149 -16.16 11.04 -25.72
CA SER A 149 -14.98 10.31 -25.30
C SER A 149 -15.37 9.17 -24.38
N THR A 150 -14.96 7.95 -24.75
CA THR A 150 -15.01 6.78 -23.87
C THR A 150 -13.84 6.82 -22.91
N VAL A 151 -14.15 6.76 -21.62
CA VAL A 151 -13.19 6.86 -20.50
C VAL A 151 -13.39 5.71 -19.51
N GLN A 152 -12.35 5.43 -18.71
CA GLN A 152 -12.49 4.51 -17.58
C GLN A 152 -13.07 5.24 -16.36
N VAL A 153 -14.10 4.63 -15.74
CA VAL A 153 -14.83 5.23 -14.61
C VAL A 153 -13.89 5.47 -13.43
N PHE A 154 -13.03 4.51 -13.11
CA PHE A 154 -12.04 4.60 -12.03
C PHE A 154 -11.07 5.78 -12.22
N GLU A 155 -10.33 5.79 -13.33
CA GLU A 155 -9.33 6.83 -13.63
C GLU A 155 -9.94 8.24 -13.65
N THR A 156 -11.13 8.38 -14.24
CA THR A 156 -11.82 9.68 -14.29
C THR A 156 -12.27 10.13 -12.90
N SER A 157 -12.67 9.19 -12.02
CA SER A 157 -13.13 9.53 -10.67
C SER A 157 -11.98 10.06 -9.80
N ILE A 158 -10.89 9.29 -9.71
CA ILE A 158 -9.79 9.62 -8.79
C ILE A 158 -9.04 10.89 -9.24
N ARG A 159 -8.90 11.12 -10.56
CA ARG A 159 -8.16 12.27 -11.12
C ARG A 159 -9.03 13.53 -11.26
N ILE A 160 -10.19 13.43 -11.91
CA ILE A 160 -11.00 14.62 -12.26
C ILE A 160 -11.86 15.05 -11.09
N ILE A 161 -12.71 14.14 -10.59
CA ILE A 161 -13.62 14.46 -9.48
C ILE A 161 -12.79 14.76 -8.23
N GLY A 162 -11.81 13.91 -7.93
CA GLY A 162 -10.85 14.10 -6.85
C GLY A 162 -10.17 15.48 -6.89
N SER A 163 -9.58 15.86 -8.02
CA SER A 163 -8.89 17.16 -8.13
C SER A 163 -9.84 18.34 -8.05
N LEU A 164 -10.97 18.33 -8.76
CA LEU A 164 -11.92 19.45 -8.77
C LEU A 164 -12.47 19.72 -7.37
N MET A 165 -12.86 18.68 -6.63
CA MET A 165 -13.36 18.82 -5.26
C MET A 165 -12.26 19.23 -4.29
N SER A 166 -11.08 18.62 -4.36
CA SER A 166 -9.96 18.98 -3.49
C SER A 166 -9.52 20.43 -3.71
N THR A 167 -9.43 20.86 -4.97
CA THR A 167 -9.12 22.25 -5.33
C THR A 167 -10.21 23.19 -4.82
N HIS A 168 -11.49 22.83 -4.98
CA HIS A 168 -12.61 23.59 -4.45
C HIS A 168 -12.50 23.77 -2.91
N LEU A 169 -12.14 22.72 -2.16
CA LEU A 169 -11.91 22.82 -0.72
C LEU A 169 -10.78 23.81 -0.38
N TYR A 170 -9.66 23.75 -1.10
CA TYR A 170 -8.52 24.65 -0.88
C TYR A 170 -8.89 26.12 -1.08
N ILE A 171 -9.62 26.44 -2.15
CA ILE A 171 -9.91 27.83 -2.52
C ILE A 171 -11.10 28.43 -1.77
N THR A 172 -11.95 27.60 -1.15
CA THR A 172 -13.12 28.04 -0.37
C THR A 172 -12.91 28.00 1.14
N ASP A 173 -11.85 27.36 1.63
CA ASP A 173 -11.53 27.32 3.06
C ASP A 173 -10.60 28.48 3.47
N PRO A 174 -11.07 29.47 4.27
CA PRO A 174 -10.29 30.65 4.65
C PRO A 174 -9.06 30.34 5.51
N ARG A 175 -8.90 29.09 5.94
CA ARG A 175 -7.73 28.62 6.70
C ARG A 175 -6.56 28.22 5.80
N LYS A 176 -6.77 28.10 4.49
CA LYS A 176 -5.78 27.63 3.53
C LYS A 176 -5.06 28.79 2.86
N ARG A 177 -3.77 28.62 2.57
CA ARG A 177 -2.91 29.65 1.95
C ARG A 177 -3.45 30.17 0.61
N VAL A 178 -4.14 29.33 -0.14
CA VAL A 178 -4.66 29.64 -1.49
C VAL A 178 -6.14 30.02 -1.52
N TYR A 179 -6.76 30.34 -0.38
CA TYR A 179 -8.14 30.81 -0.30
C TYR A 179 -8.40 32.00 -1.23
N LEU A 180 -9.43 31.92 -2.08
CA LEU A 180 -9.71 32.95 -3.09
C LEU A 180 -10.72 34.01 -2.64
N GLY A 181 -11.63 33.71 -1.72
CA GLY A 181 -12.66 34.68 -1.29
C GLY A 181 -13.48 35.18 -2.48
N ASP A 182 -13.65 36.49 -2.60
CA ASP A 182 -14.44 37.14 -3.65
C ASP A 182 -13.89 36.94 -5.09
N ASP A 183 -12.65 36.44 -5.22
CA ASP A 183 -12.06 36.11 -6.53
C ASP A 183 -12.64 34.82 -7.14
N TYR A 184 -13.50 34.09 -6.43
CA TYR A 184 -14.14 32.85 -6.85
C TYR A 184 -15.64 32.89 -6.51
N ASP A 185 -16.49 32.37 -7.37
CA ASP A 185 -17.95 32.40 -7.20
C ASP A 185 -18.47 31.48 -6.08
N GLY A 186 -17.61 30.57 -5.60
CA GLY A 186 -17.92 29.65 -4.53
C GLY A 186 -18.55 28.33 -4.99
N GLU A 187 -18.72 28.07 -6.29
CA GLU A 187 -19.40 26.84 -6.75
C GLU A 187 -18.96 26.27 -8.10
N SER A 188 -18.37 27.05 -9.03
CA SER A 188 -18.14 26.61 -10.41
C SER A 188 -17.38 25.27 -10.57
N LEU A 189 -16.32 25.06 -9.77
CA LEU A 189 -15.53 23.81 -9.82
C LEU A 189 -16.31 22.63 -9.25
N LEU A 190 -17.14 22.88 -8.23
CA LEU A 190 -18.00 21.85 -7.65
C LEU A 190 -19.11 21.44 -8.63
N LEU A 191 -19.63 22.39 -9.41
CA LEU A 191 -20.59 22.10 -10.48
C LEU A 191 -19.96 21.27 -11.61
N LEU A 192 -18.71 21.55 -11.99
CA LEU A 192 -17.96 20.72 -12.94
C LEU A 192 -17.72 19.30 -12.40
N ALA A 193 -17.34 19.16 -11.12
CA ALA A 193 -17.19 17.86 -10.47
C ALA A 193 -18.52 17.07 -10.46
N LYS A 194 -19.63 17.78 -10.24
CA LYS A 194 -20.98 17.22 -10.28
C LYS A 194 -21.36 16.74 -11.69
N ASP A 195 -21.09 17.54 -12.72
CA ASP A 195 -21.39 17.21 -14.11
C ASP A 195 -20.68 15.93 -14.56
N ILE A 196 -19.37 15.80 -14.32
CA ILE A 196 -18.64 14.58 -14.67
C ILE A 196 -19.15 13.38 -13.84
N ALA A 197 -19.45 13.55 -12.54
CA ALA A 197 -20.00 12.47 -11.71
C ALA A 197 -21.35 11.98 -12.22
N ASP A 198 -22.25 12.88 -12.63
CA ASP A 198 -23.55 12.55 -13.21
C ASP A 198 -23.43 11.80 -14.56
N ARG A 199 -22.35 12.03 -15.31
CA ARG A 199 -22.03 11.29 -16.55
C ARG A 199 -21.46 9.91 -16.30
N LEU A 200 -20.72 9.72 -15.20
CA LEU A 200 -20.14 8.43 -14.81
C LEU A 200 -21.14 7.51 -14.10
N LEU A 201 -22.03 8.07 -13.27
CA LEU A 201 -23.02 7.30 -12.49
C LEU A 201 -23.75 6.22 -13.28
N PRO A 202 -24.22 6.43 -14.53
CA PRO A 202 -24.90 5.39 -15.30
C PRO A 202 -24.12 4.08 -15.45
N ALA A 203 -22.79 4.07 -15.30
CA ALA A 203 -21.98 2.85 -15.28
C ALA A 203 -22.41 1.83 -14.21
N TYR A 204 -23.01 2.30 -13.11
CA TYR A 204 -23.53 1.51 -12.00
C TYR A 204 -24.92 0.90 -12.28
N MET A 205 -25.59 1.25 -13.38
CA MET A 205 -26.91 0.69 -13.76
C MET A 205 -26.81 -0.75 -14.32
N THR A 206 -26.09 -1.62 -13.62
CA THR A 206 -25.99 -3.05 -13.89
C THR A 206 -26.97 -3.81 -13.02
N LYS A 207 -27.20 -5.10 -13.31
CA LYS A 207 -28.10 -5.92 -12.46
C LYS A 207 -27.60 -6.06 -11.03
N THR A 208 -26.28 -6.09 -10.84
CA THR A 208 -25.67 -6.30 -9.53
C THR A 208 -25.44 -5.00 -8.75
N GLY A 209 -25.53 -3.84 -9.42
CA GLY A 209 -25.13 -2.53 -8.88
C GLY A 209 -23.62 -2.26 -8.94
N LEU A 210 -22.81 -3.21 -9.43
CA LEU A 210 -21.38 -3.01 -9.67
C LEU A 210 -21.16 -2.24 -10.99
N PRO A 211 -20.24 -1.27 -11.05
CA PRO A 211 -20.04 -0.49 -12.26
C PRO A 211 -19.31 -1.26 -13.35
N VAL A 212 -19.72 -1.06 -14.60
CA VAL A 212 -18.87 -1.40 -15.74
C VAL A 212 -17.62 -0.53 -15.77
N SER A 213 -16.54 -1.01 -16.38
CA SER A 213 -15.25 -0.30 -16.33
C SER A 213 -15.25 1.01 -17.12
N ARG A 214 -16.04 1.11 -18.20
CA ARG A 214 -15.99 2.25 -19.13
C ARG A 214 -17.37 2.77 -19.51
N ILE A 215 -17.39 4.07 -19.82
CA ILE A 215 -18.56 4.80 -20.30
C ILE A 215 -18.13 5.93 -21.24
N ASN A 216 -18.95 6.25 -22.25
CA ASN A 216 -18.77 7.46 -23.05
C ASN A 216 -19.48 8.66 -22.39
N LEU A 217 -18.77 9.77 -22.19
CA LEU A 217 -19.26 10.94 -21.45
C LEU A 217 -20.42 11.69 -22.13
N LEU A 218 -20.59 11.51 -23.44
CA LEU A 218 -21.69 12.07 -24.23
C LEU A 218 -22.78 11.02 -24.55
N THR A 219 -22.38 9.88 -25.10
CA THR A 219 -23.28 8.88 -25.69
C THR A 219 -23.59 7.68 -24.78
N ARG A 220 -22.98 7.64 -23.58
CA ARG A 220 -23.11 6.57 -22.58
C ARG A 220 -22.64 5.21 -23.12
N PHE A 221 -23.58 4.32 -23.46
CA PHE A 221 -23.29 2.92 -23.86
C PHE A 221 -23.46 2.65 -25.36
N LYS A 222 -23.91 3.63 -26.15
CA LYS A 222 -24.38 3.41 -27.54
C LYS A 222 -23.32 2.80 -28.47
N GLU A 223 -22.04 3.07 -28.21
CA GLU A 223 -20.92 2.68 -29.08
C GLU A 223 -19.89 1.78 -28.38
N LEU A 224 -20.23 1.27 -27.19
CA LEU A 224 -19.33 0.41 -26.43
C LEU A 224 -19.46 -1.05 -26.85
N THR A 225 -18.31 -1.70 -27.01
CA THR A 225 -18.26 -3.13 -27.27
C THR A 225 -18.54 -3.93 -25.99
N VAL A 226 -19.00 -5.17 -26.15
CA VAL A 226 -19.28 -6.07 -25.02
C VAL A 226 -18.04 -6.32 -24.15
N GLN A 227 -16.84 -6.24 -24.72
CA GLN A 227 -15.59 -6.38 -23.98
C GLN A 227 -15.41 -5.31 -22.90
N PHE A 228 -15.83 -4.08 -23.15
CA PHE A 228 -15.74 -2.97 -22.19
C PHE A 228 -16.73 -3.09 -21.02
N LEU A 229 -17.70 -3.99 -21.12
CA LEU A 229 -18.78 -4.13 -20.15
C LEU A 229 -18.64 -5.37 -19.26
N ASN A 230 -17.77 -6.31 -19.65
CA ASN A 230 -17.75 -7.66 -19.08
C ASN A 230 -16.76 -7.86 -17.94
N GLU A 231 -15.68 -7.09 -17.88
CA GLU A 231 -14.65 -7.24 -16.84
C GLU A 231 -14.36 -5.88 -16.21
N ASN A 232 -14.33 -5.86 -14.89
CA ASN A 232 -13.82 -4.76 -14.09
C ASN A 232 -13.07 -5.33 -12.87
N ASN A 233 -12.10 -4.57 -12.37
CA ASN A 233 -11.33 -4.99 -11.21
C ASN A 233 -11.92 -4.46 -9.90
N ALA A 234 -11.50 -5.03 -8.77
CA ALA A 234 -12.04 -4.71 -7.44
C ALA A 234 -11.85 -3.23 -7.10
N ALA A 235 -10.64 -2.69 -7.31
CA ALA A 235 -10.35 -1.27 -7.13
C ALA A 235 -11.26 -0.39 -8.01
N GLY A 236 -11.36 -0.70 -9.30
CA GLY A 236 -12.15 0.08 -10.25
C GLY A 236 -13.66 0.06 -10.03
N MET A 237 -14.16 -0.90 -9.25
CA MET A 237 -15.56 -0.96 -8.84
C MET A 237 -15.84 -0.30 -7.50
N ALA A 238 -14.87 -0.35 -6.58
CA ALA A 238 -15.06 0.07 -5.20
C ALA A 238 -14.50 1.47 -4.91
N SER A 239 -13.34 1.80 -5.45
CA SER A 239 -12.61 3.00 -5.09
C SER A 239 -13.33 4.32 -5.41
N PRO A 240 -14.11 4.47 -6.51
CA PRO A 240 -14.86 5.71 -6.72
C PRO A 240 -15.80 6.10 -5.56
N MET A 241 -16.12 5.18 -4.63
CA MET A 241 -16.85 5.47 -3.40
C MET A 241 -16.30 6.65 -2.61
N PHE A 242 -14.98 6.81 -2.53
CA PHE A 242 -14.38 7.84 -1.69
C PHE A 242 -14.64 9.25 -2.25
N GLU A 243 -14.40 9.47 -3.55
CA GLU A 243 -14.68 10.74 -4.21
C GLU A 243 -16.19 11.04 -4.23
N PHE A 244 -17.00 10.05 -4.57
CA PHE A 244 -18.46 10.23 -4.66
C PHE A 244 -19.11 10.50 -3.30
N THR A 245 -18.62 9.87 -2.23
CA THR A 245 -19.07 10.17 -0.86
C THR A 245 -18.69 11.61 -0.47
N MET A 246 -17.46 12.03 -0.77
CA MET A 246 -17.06 13.42 -0.55
C MET A 246 -17.93 14.41 -1.35
N LEU A 247 -18.28 14.07 -2.59
CA LEU A 247 -19.17 14.87 -3.43
C LEU A 247 -20.57 15.00 -2.81
N SER A 248 -21.11 13.94 -2.21
CA SER A 248 -22.37 13.99 -1.47
C SER A 248 -22.30 14.98 -0.29
N TYR A 249 -21.22 14.96 0.50
CA TYR A 249 -21.02 15.93 1.58
C TYR A 249 -20.99 17.38 1.09
N LEU A 250 -20.39 17.64 -0.08
CA LEU A 250 -20.25 18.99 -0.63
C LEU A 250 -21.53 19.49 -1.32
N THR A 251 -22.30 18.59 -1.94
CA THR A 251 -23.49 18.95 -2.74
C THR A 251 -24.82 18.72 -2.01
N ASN A 252 -24.81 18.04 -0.87
CA ASN A 252 -25.99 17.51 -0.18
C ASN A 252 -26.81 16.47 -0.99
N ASP A 253 -26.32 16.01 -2.14
CA ASP A 253 -26.99 14.98 -2.94
C ASP A 253 -26.47 13.60 -2.56
N MET A 254 -27.26 12.81 -1.83
CA MET A 254 -26.82 11.51 -1.31
C MET A 254 -26.69 10.44 -2.39
N LYS A 255 -27.16 10.69 -3.63
CA LYS A 255 -27.13 9.66 -4.68
C LYS A 255 -25.70 9.18 -4.95
N TYR A 256 -24.71 10.08 -4.90
CA TYR A 256 -23.32 9.75 -5.17
C TYR A 256 -22.81 8.76 -4.13
N GLU A 257 -22.87 9.10 -2.83
CA GLU A 257 -22.54 8.21 -1.72
C GLU A 257 -23.30 6.89 -1.81
N LYS A 258 -24.63 6.91 -1.89
CA LYS A 258 -25.45 5.69 -1.77
C LYS A 258 -25.18 4.67 -2.87
N ILE A 259 -25.02 5.13 -4.12
CA ILE A 259 -24.78 4.25 -5.27
C ILE A 259 -23.38 3.63 -5.17
N THR A 260 -22.35 4.44 -4.95
CA THR A 260 -20.98 3.94 -4.93
C THR A 260 -20.66 3.17 -3.66
N ARG A 261 -21.30 3.52 -2.53
CA ARG A 261 -21.14 2.79 -1.27
C ARG A 261 -21.73 1.40 -1.36
N TYR A 262 -22.91 1.25 -1.97
CA TYR A 262 -23.48 -0.06 -2.25
C TYR A 262 -22.51 -0.92 -3.07
N ALA A 263 -21.87 -0.37 -4.11
CA ALA A 263 -20.89 -1.10 -4.90
C ALA A 263 -19.64 -1.53 -4.10
N PHE A 264 -19.12 -0.65 -3.25
CA PHE A 264 -18.00 -0.97 -2.34
C PHE A 264 -18.35 -2.13 -1.41
N ASP A 265 -19.48 -2.03 -0.71
CA ASP A 265 -19.96 -3.05 0.23
C ASP A 265 -20.23 -4.38 -0.51
N LYS A 266 -20.79 -4.30 -1.72
CA LYS A 266 -21.05 -5.44 -2.59
C LYS A 266 -19.78 -6.19 -2.99
N ILE A 267 -18.68 -5.48 -3.26
CA ILE A 267 -17.37 -6.11 -3.50
C ILE A 267 -16.89 -6.82 -2.24
N TRP A 268 -17.07 -6.21 -1.07
CA TRP A 268 -16.72 -6.83 0.21
C TRP A 268 -17.54 -8.11 0.51
N THR A 269 -18.81 -8.17 0.08
CA THR A 269 -19.61 -9.40 0.18
C THR A 269 -19.21 -10.48 -0.82
N MET A 270 -18.26 -10.22 -1.72
CA MET A 270 -17.77 -11.18 -2.72
C MET A 270 -16.39 -11.77 -2.37
N ARG A 271 -15.91 -11.52 -1.14
CA ARG A 271 -14.70 -12.14 -0.59
C ARG A 271 -14.84 -13.65 -0.39
N SER A 272 -13.71 -14.34 -0.35
CA SER A 272 -13.64 -15.77 -0.07
C SER A 272 -13.86 -16.08 1.43
N PRO A 273 -13.98 -17.36 1.83
CA PRO A 273 -13.98 -17.75 3.24
C PRO A 273 -12.70 -17.41 4.02
N LEU A 274 -11.61 -17.03 3.33
CA LEU A 274 -10.39 -16.51 3.95
C LEU A 274 -10.40 -14.99 4.10
N ASP A 275 -11.56 -14.34 3.89
CA ASP A 275 -11.76 -12.89 3.85
C ASP A 275 -10.90 -12.18 2.78
N LEU A 276 -10.49 -12.90 1.74
CA LEU A 276 -9.69 -12.40 0.62
C LEU A 276 -10.57 -12.05 -0.57
N ILE A 277 -10.36 -10.88 -1.18
CA ILE A 277 -11.13 -10.41 -2.34
C ILE A 277 -10.36 -10.75 -3.63
N PRO A 278 -11.00 -11.45 -4.59
CA PRO A 278 -10.46 -11.62 -5.93
C PRO A 278 -10.25 -10.30 -6.67
N MET A 279 -9.22 -10.20 -7.50
CA MET A 279 -8.88 -8.95 -8.20
C MET A 279 -9.87 -8.54 -9.31
N SER A 280 -10.60 -9.48 -9.93
CA SER A 280 -11.40 -9.18 -11.13
C SER A 280 -12.70 -9.97 -11.23
N PHE A 281 -13.77 -9.27 -11.63
CA PHE A 281 -15.13 -9.80 -11.71
C PHE A 281 -15.87 -9.26 -12.94
N ASN A 282 -16.93 -9.98 -13.31
CA ASN A 282 -17.94 -9.47 -14.21
C ASN A 282 -18.98 -8.64 -13.45
N PRO A 283 -19.12 -7.32 -13.74
CA PRO A 283 -20.06 -6.45 -13.03
C PRO A 283 -21.53 -6.79 -13.32
N GLN A 284 -21.84 -7.59 -14.34
CA GLN A 284 -23.22 -7.96 -14.68
C GLN A 284 -23.73 -9.22 -13.98
N ASP A 285 -22.86 -10.18 -13.69
CA ASP A 285 -23.26 -11.52 -13.22
C ASP A 285 -22.41 -12.09 -12.08
N ARG A 286 -21.38 -11.36 -11.62
CA ARG A 286 -20.44 -11.74 -10.54
C ARG A 286 -19.43 -12.82 -10.92
N ARG A 287 -19.33 -13.20 -12.19
CA ARG A 287 -18.35 -14.21 -12.63
C ARG A 287 -16.92 -13.76 -12.32
N LEU A 288 -16.17 -14.62 -11.64
CA LEU A 288 -14.75 -14.44 -11.36
C LEU A 288 -13.92 -14.65 -12.62
N TYR A 289 -12.96 -13.76 -12.87
CA TYR A 289 -11.97 -13.91 -13.96
C TYR A 289 -10.64 -14.47 -13.45
N SER A 290 -10.27 -14.14 -12.22
CA SER A 290 -9.07 -14.63 -11.55
C SER A 290 -9.35 -14.79 -10.07
N THR A 291 -8.80 -15.85 -9.46
CA THR A 291 -8.81 -16.04 -8.00
C THR A 291 -7.58 -15.41 -7.33
N MET A 292 -6.74 -14.70 -8.08
CA MET A 292 -5.58 -14.01 -7.54
C MET A 292 -6.00 -12.82 -6.68
N THR A 293 -5.28 -12.61 -5.58
CA THR A 293 -5.35 -11.46 -4.69
C THR A 293 -3.97 -11.11 -4.18
N GLY A 294 -3.83 -9.96 -3.53
CA GLY A 294 -2.59 -9.40 -3.01
C GLY A 294 -2.83 -7.96 -2.59
N VAL A 295 -1.76 -7.17 -2.55
CA VAL A 295 -1.83 -5.73 -2.25
C VAL A 295 -1.48 -4.86 -3.46
N GLY A 296 -1.26 -5.46 -4.63
CA GLY A 296 -0.85 -4.75 -5.84
C GLY A 296 -2.01 -4.27 -6.71
N ALA A 297 -1.69 -4.03 -7.97
CA ALA A 297 -2.61 -3.54 -8.98
C ALA A 297 -3.92 -4.35 -9.03
N SER A 298 -5.05 -3.67 -9.29
CA SER A 298 -6.43 -4.21 -9.41
C SER A 298 -7.21 -4.31 -8.09
N ILE A 299 -6.56 -4.11 -6.94
CA ILE A 299 -7.21 -4.22 -5.63
C ILE A 299 -6.66 -3.24 -4.59
N ASP A 300 -5.40 -2.83 -4.69
CA ASP A 300 -4.74 -1.74 -3.93
C ASP A 300 -5.69 -0.74 -3.24
N SER A 301 -6.33 0.13 -4.01
CA SER A 301 -7.12 1.26 -3.52
C SER A 301 -8.44 0.87 -2.86
N PHE A 302 -8.90 -0.38 -3.00
CA PHE A 302 -9.99 -0.91 -2.16
C PHE A 302 -9.59 -0.85 -0.68
N PHE A 303 -8.39 -1.34 -0.36
CA PHE A 303 -7.90 -1.35 1.01
C PHE A 303 -7.61 0.06 1.51
N GLU A 304 -7.04 0.88 0.62
CA GLU A 304 -6.76 2.27 0.90
C GLU A 304 -8.03 3.01 1.34
N TYR A 305 -9.12 2.87 0.59
CA TYR A 305 -10.35 3.61 0.85
C TYR A 305 -11.23 3.00 1.93
N ALA A 306 -11.02 1.73 2.29
CA ALA A 306 -11.55 1.19 3.54
C ALA A 306 -10.98 1.98 4.74
N LEU A 307 -9.65 2.06 4.86
CA LEU A 307 -9.02 2.77 5.98
C LEU A 307 -9.19 4.29 5.88
N LYS A 308 -8.83 4.89 4.74
CA LYS A 308 -8.90 6.34 4.54
C LYS A 308 -10.34 6.85 4.64
N GLY A 309 -11.32 6.10 4.11
CA GLY A 309 -12.74 6.38 4.22
C GLY A 309 -13.22 6.35 5.66
N SER A 310 -12.81 5.35 6.44
CA SER A 310 -13.17 5.26 7.87
C SER A 310 -12.72 6.49 8.67
N ILE A 311 -11.54 7.04 8.35
CA ILE A 311 -10.98 8.21 9.04
C ILE A 311 -11.67 9.50 8.59
N LEU A 312 -11.80 9.72 7.28
CA LEU A 312 -12.35 10.97 6.75
C LEU A 312 -13.85 11.12 7.07
N PHE A 313 -14.61 10.06 6.82
CA PHE A 313 -16.06 10.05 6.98
C PHE A 313 -16.53 9.70 8.39
N ASP A 314 -15.63 9.26 9.28
CA ASP A 314 -15.96 8.76 10.63
C ASP A 314 -16.90 7.54 10.54
N ASP A 315 -16.47 6.54 9.75
CA ASP A 315 -17.26 5.37 9.40
C ASP A 315 -16.66 4.08 9.99
N GLU A 316 -17.29 3.59 11.05
CA GLU A 316 -16.89 2.37 11.75
C GLU A 316 -16.96 1.11 10.87
N SER A 317 -17.93 1.03 9.95
CA SER A 317 -18.09 -0.14 9.10
C SER A 317 -16.98 -0.27 8.06
N LEU A 318 -16.47 0.86 7.54
CA LEU A 318 -15.28 0.85 6.68
C LEU A 318 -14.02 0.42 7.45
N TYR A 319 -13.92 0.79 8.73
CA TYR A 319 -12.82 0.34 9.58
C TYR A 319 -12.91 -1.17 9.88
N GLU A 320 -14.10 -1.71 10.15
CA GLU A 320 -14.31 -3.16 10.31
C GLU A 320 -13.90 -3.93 9.04
N ILE A 321 -14.22 -3.40 7.86
CA ILE A 321 -13.80 -3.96 6.57
C ILE A 321 -12.27 -3.95 6.45
N TRP A 322 -11.63 -2.80 6.71
CA TRP A 322 -10.17 -2.68 6.69
C TRP A 322 -9.51 -3.65 7.67
N ASP A 323 -9.93 -3.68 8.93
CA ASP A 323 -9.32 -4.53 9.95
C ASP A 323 -9.44 -6.02 9.58
N THR A 324 -10.62 -6.45 9.12
CA THR A 324 -10.82 -7.83 8.67
C THR A 324 -9.95 -8.16 7.46
N ALA A 325 -9.96 -7.31 6.43
CA ALA A 325 -9.17 -7.50 5.22
C ALA A 325 -7.67 -7.49 5.50
N TYR A 326 -7.21 -6.57 6.35
CA TYR A 326 -5.80 -6.44 6.71
C TYR A 326 -5.31 -7.64 7.53
N ASN A 327 -6.14 -8.14 8.44
CA ASN A 327 -5.84 -9.38 9.15
C ASN A 327 -5.75 -10.57 8.19
N ALA A 328 -6.65 -10.69 7.21
CA ALA A 328 -6.58 -11.72 6.18
C ALA A 328 -5.31 -11.64 5.32
N LEU A 329 -4.88 -10.43 4.95
CA LEU A 329 -3.61 -10.19 4.24
C LEU A 329 -2.40 -10.57 5.10
N LYS A 330 -2.40 -10.25 6.40
CA LYS A 330 -1.33 -10.64 7.33
C LYS A 330 -1.20 -12.15 7.47
N VAL A 331 -2.31 -12.88 7.46
CA VAL A 331 -2.32 -14.35 7.56
C VAL A 331 -1.83 -14.98 6.25
N ASN A 332 -2.38 -14.54 5.12
CA ASN A 332 -2.26 -15.27 3.86
C ASN A 332 -1.19 -14.72 2.92
N CYS A 333 -0.99 -13.40 2.92
CA CYS A 333 -0.13 -12.72 1.95
C CYS A 333 1.22 -12.27 2.56
N ARG A 334 1.31 -11.99 3.87
CA ARG A 334 2.53 -11.46 4.52
C ARG A 334 3.74 -12.39 4.38
N GLY A 335 4.77 -11.89 3.71
CA GLY A 335 6.14 -12.39 3.71
C GLY A 335 7.04 -11.54 4.61
N ASP A 336 8.36 -11.82 4.58
CA ASP A 336 9.34 -11.04 5.36
C ASP A 336 9.48 -9.61 4.83
N TRP A 337 9.65 -9.47 3.51
CA TRP A 337 9.96 -8.20 2.84
C TRP A 337 8.83 -7.68 1.94
N LEU A 338 7.77 -8.47 1.75
CA LEU A 338 6.69 -8.15 0.81
C LEU A 338 5.41 -8.89 1.16
N TYR A 339 4.32 -8.48 0.51
CA TYR A 339 3.05 -9.22 0.49
C TYR A 339 2.96 -9.98 -0.83
N TYR A 340 2.77 -11.30 -0.74
CA TYR A 340 2.68 -12.19 -1.87
C TYR A 340 1.31 -12.10 -2.56
N ASN A 341 1.32 -12.35 -3.87
CA ASN A 341 0.09 -12.64 -4.60
C ASN A 341 -0.31 -14.10 -4.39
N VAL A 342 -1.52 -14.31 -3.85
CA VAL A 342 -2.02 -15.63 -3.47
C VAL A 342 -3.39 -15.92 -4.08
N ASP A 343 -3.78 -17.18 -4.05
CA ASP A 343 -5.12 -17.63 -4.43
C ASP A 343 -6.10 -17.35 -3.29
N THR A 344 -7.26 -16.78 -3.58
CA THR A 344 -8.22 -16.33 -2.57
C THR A 344 -8.83 -17.45 -1.75
N HIS A 345 -8.96 -18.67 -2.29
CA HIS A 345 -9.62 -19.78 -1.61
C HIS A 345 -8.63 -20.62 -0.82
N SER A 346 -7.47 -20.87 -1.41
CA SER A 346 -6.46 -21.71 -0.81
C SER A 346 -5.46 -20.92 0.02
N GLY A 347 -5.17 -19.66 -0.32
CA GLY A 347 -4.08 -18.84 0.24
C GLY A 347 -2.69 -19.25 -0.30
N GLN A 348 -2.61 -20.12 -1.31
CA GLN A 348 -1.34 -20.56 -1.88
C GLN A 348 -0.75 -19.48 -2.79
N LEU A 349 0.57 -19.45 -2.90
CA LEU A 349 1.27 -18.53 -3.80
C LEU A 349 0.79 -18.73 -5.24
N MET A 350 0.34 -17.65 -5.87
CA MET A 350 -0.13 -17.66 -7.26
C MET A 350 0.92 -17.16 -8.24
N THR A 351 1.66 -16.12 -7.85
CA THR A 351 2.74 -15.58 -8.68
C THR A 351 3.97 -15.32 -7.85
N ASN A 352 5.13 -15.37 -8.52
CA ASN A 352 6.43 -15.11 -7.94
C ASN A 352 6.91 -13.67 -8.18
N TRP A 353 5.98 -12.74 -8.44
CA TRP A 353 6.28 -11.33 -8.68
C TRP A 353 5.43 -10.40 -7.82
N VAL A 354 5.96 -9.21 -7.56
CA VAL A 354 5.25 -8.04 -7.03
C VAL A 354 5.32 -6.91 -8.04
N ASP A 355 4.32 -6.02 -8.03
CA ASP A 355 4.28 -4.85 -8.90
C ASP A 355 4.73 -3.58 -8.19
N ALA A 356 5.12 -2.55 -8.96
CA ALA A 356 5.55 -1.27 -8.41
C ALA A 356 4.44 -0.57 -7.60
N LEU A 357 3.17 -0.79 -7.97
CA LEU A 357 2.01 -0.17 -7.33
C LEU A 357 1.87 -0.62 -5.88
N SER A 358 2.22 -1.88 -5.57
CA SER A 358 2.28 -2.37 -4.17
C SER A 358 3.21 -1.57 -3.25
N GLY A 359 4.03 -0.66 -3.79
CA GLY A 359 4.85 0.31 -3.07
C GLY A 359 4.07 1.28 -2.17
N PHE A 360 2.74 1.40 -2.32
CA PHE A 360 1.89 2.29 -1.53
C PHE A 360 1.57 1.69 -0.16
N PHE A 361 1.56 0.36 -0.09
CA PHE A 361 1.02 -0.39 1.05
C PHE A 361 1.78 -0.10 2.36
N PRO A 362 3.12 0.07 2.38
CA PRO A 362 3.82 0.54 3.58
C PRO A 362 3.33 1.90 4.10
N GLY A 363 2.95 2.82 3.22
CA GLY A 363 2.33 4.09 3.58
C GLY A 363 0.97 3.90 4.25
N LEU A 364 0.14 2.99 3.71
CA LEU A 364 -1.14 2.63 4.32
C LEU A 364 -0.98 1.93 5.68
N GLN A 365 -0.01 1.01 5.80
CA GLN A 365 0.35 0.38 7.08
C GLN A 365 0.80 1.42 8.10
N THR A 366 1.57 2.42 7.67
CA THR A 366 1.99 3.55 8.51
C THR A 366 0.81 4.38 8.99
N LEU A 367 -0.16 4.66 8.11
CA LEU A 367 -1.41 5.34 8.48
C LEU A 367 -2.22 4.55 9.51
N ASN A 368 -2.25 3.21 9.38
CA ASN A 368 -2.86 2.31 10.37
C ASN A 368 -2.07 2.21 11.69
N GLY A 369 -0.81 2.64 11.71
CA GLY A 369 0.09 2.55 12.86
C GLY A 369 0.94 1.28 12.94
N ASP A 370 0.96 0.43 11.91
CA ASP A 370 1.81 -0.77 11.84
C ASP A 370 3.19 -0.45 11.22
N LEU A 371 3.99 0.31 11.99
CA LEU A 371 5.34 0.69 11.58
C LEU A 371 6.31 -0.50 11.51
N GLU A 372 6.14 -1.49 12.38
CA GLU A 372 7.04 -2.65 12.47
C GLU A 372 7.03 -3.46 11.18
N ASP A 373 5.86 -3.62 10.55
CA ASP A 373 5.76 -4.29 9.26
C ASP A 373 6.00 -3.33 8.09
N ALA A 374 5.57 -2.07 8.16
CA ALA A 374 5.76 -1.10 7.07
C ALA A 374 7.24 -0.88 6.69
N ILE A 375 8.13 -0.72 7.68
CA ILE A 375 9.55 -0.43 7.46
C ILE A 375 10.25 -1.48 6.57
N PRO A 376 10.23 -2.79 6.90
CA PRO A 376 10.87 -3.79 6.05
C PRO A 376 10.24 -3.92 4.65
N LYS A 377 8.93 -3.67 4.51
CA LYS A 377 8.27 -3.70 3.19
C LYS A 377 8.67 -2.51 2.34
N HIS A 378 8.85 -1.33 2.94
CA HIS A 378 9.40 -0.15 2.26
C HIS A 378 10.85 -0.35 1.81
N LEU A 379 11.68 -0.99 2.66
CA LEU A 379 13.08 -1.28 2.33
C LEU A 379 13.25 -2.13 1.07
N LEU A 380 12.27 -2.99 0.74
CA LEU A 380 12.26 -3.70 -0.55
C LEU A 380 12.27 -2.73 -1.72
N PHE A 381 11.33 -1.78 -1.76
CA PHE A 381 11.20 -0.83 -2.86
C PHE A 381 12.39 0.12 -2.95
N MET A 382 12.97 0.49 -1.81
CA MET A 382 14.25 1.21 -1.76
C MET A 382 15.38 0.40 -2.39
N ASN A 383 15.45 -0.91 -2.11
CA ASN A 383 16.44 -1.78 -2.74
C ASN A 383 16.21 -1.95 -4.26
N LEU A 384 14.96 -2.07 -4.70
CA LEU A 384 14.64 -2.11 -6.13
C LEU A 384 15.07 -0.81 -6.82
N TRP A 385 14.76 0.34 -6.22
CA TRP A 385 15.23 1.64 -6.70
C TRP A 385 16.75 1.69 -6.79
N ASP A 386 17.44 1.24 -5.74
CA ASP A 386 18.90 1.25 -5.69
C ASP A 386 19.51 0.40 -6.80
N THR A 387 18.96 -0.80 -6.99
CA THR A 387 19.45 -1.80 -7.94
C THR A 387 19.25 -1.36 -9.39
N PHE A 388 18.09 -0.79 -9.72
CA PHE A 388 17.66 -0.54 -11.10
C PHE A 388 17.61 0.94 -11.50
N GLY A 389 17.69 1.85 -10.54
CA GLY A 389 17.53 3.28 -10.77
C GLY A 389 16.08 3.73 -11.02
N GLY A 390 15.14 2.96 -10.49
CA GLY A 390 13.69 3.07 -10.63
C GLY A 390 13.07 1.75 -10.18
N ILE A 391 11.77 1.71 -9.91
CA ILE A 391 11.11 0.47 -9.49
C ILE A 391 10.55 -0.22 -10.73
N PRO A 392 10.98 -1.46 -11.05
CA PRO A 392 10.39 -2.17 -12.16
C PRO A 392 8.90 -2.39 -11.94
N GLU A 393 8.09 -2.17 -12.98
CA GLU A 393 6.63 -2.32 -12.90
C GLU A 393 6.24 -3.70 -12.37
N ARG A 394 7.01 -4.76 -12.70
CA ARG A 394 6.96 -6.04 -12.00
C ARG A 394 8.36 -6.59 -11.76
N TRP A 395 8.60 -7.04 -10.53
CA TRP A 395 9.85 -7.69 -10.13
C TRP A 395 9.58 -9.10 -9.59
N SER A 396 10.39 -10.07 -10.00
CA SER A 396 10.29 -11.47 -9.60
C SER A 396 11.24 -11.81 -8.46
N PHE A 397 10.73 -12.45 -7.40
CA PHE A 397 11.51 -12.82 -6.22
C PHE A 397 12.03 -14.27 -6.24
N ASP A 398 11.64 -15.11 -7.21
CA ASP A 398 12.18 -16.47 -7.35
C ASP A 398 13.31 -16.53 -8.39
N ILE A 399 14.54 -16.43 -7.86
CA ILE A 399 15.80 -16.41 -8.63
C ILE A 399 16.48 -17.81 -8.59
N SER A 400 15.87 -18.80 -7.93
CA SER A 400 16.54 -20.03 -7.51
C SER A 400 17.02 -20.94 -8.67
N ASN A 401 16.39 -20.89 -9.86
CA ASN A 401 16.90 -21.64 -11.03
C ASN A 401 17.90 -20.87 -11.91
N ILE A 402 18.60 -19.84 -11.38
CA ILE A 402 19.77 -19.26 -12.06
C ILE A 402 21.00 -20.19 -11.98
N LYS A 403 20.97 -21.23 -11.11
CA LYS A 403 21.96 -22.31 -11.14
C LYS A 403 21.55 -23.48 -12.06
N MET A 404 21.44 -23.24 -13.37
CA MET A 404 21.79 -24.30 -14.33
C MET A 404 23.31 -24.36 -14.42
N GLY A 405 23.86 -25.02 -13.42
CA GLY A 405 25.27 -25.27 -13.21
C GLY A 405 25.37 -26.17 -12.00
N SER A 406 24.66 -27.30 -12.05
CA SER A 406 24.88 -28.37 -11.10
C SER A 406 26.34 -28.76 -11.20
N SER A 407 27.10 -28.36 -10.19
CA SER A 407 28.21 -29.13 -9.66
C SER A 407 27.69 -30.53 -9.33
N SER A 408 27.55 -31.38 -10.35
CA SER A 408 27.63 -32.81 -10.16
C SER A 408 29.08 -33.11 -9.85
N SER A 409 29.32 -33.54 -8.62
CA SER A 409 30.54 -34.21 -8.20
C SER A 409 30.78 -35.41 -9.11
N THR A 410 31.57 -35.22 -10.16
CA THR A 410 32.26 -36.30 -10.86
C THR A 410 33.70 -35.84 -11.08
N THR A 411 34.59 -36.72 -10.63
CA THR A 411 36.03 -36.71 -10.68
C THR A 411 36.63 -36.12 -11.96
N ASP A 412 37.73 -35.40 -11.75
CA ASP A 412 38.93 -35.22 -12.58
C ASP A 412 38.86 -35.55 -14.09
N GLU A 413 39.48 -34.63 -14.85
CA GLU A 413 39.74 -34.66 -16.30
C GLU A 413 38.57 -34.19 -17.17
N ASN A 414 38.45 -32.86 -17.33
CA ASN A 414 38.19 -32.16 -18.61
C ASN A 414 37.98 -30.65 -18.34
N MET A 415 39.08 -29.92 -18.13
CA MET A 415 39.09 -28.46 -18.24
C MET A 415 39.06 -28.06 -19.73
N GLU A 416 37.89 -28.10 -20.39
CA GLU A 416 37.74 -27.42 -21.68
C GLU A 416 36.30 -27.11 -22.15
N GLN A 417 35.33 -26.96 -21.24
CA GLN A 417 33.95 -26.63 -21.62
C GLN A 417 33.30 -25.47 -20.85
N ASP A 418 34.05 -24.45 -20.46
CA ASP A 418 33.49 -23.13 -20.06
C ASP A 418 33.21 -22.25 -21.29
N LYS A 419 32.54 -22.81 -22.30
CA LYS A 419 32.04 -22.05 -23.45
C LYS A 419 30.60 -21.58 -23.19
N ILE A 420 30.52 -20.30 -22.83
CA ILE A 420 29.61 -19.33 -23.49
C ILE A 420 28.12 -19.38 -23.04
N PHE A 421 27.81 -18.67 -21.96
CA PHE A 421 26.51 -17.99 -21.75
C PHE A 421 26.47 -16.64 -22.51
N THR A 422 26.89 -16.61 -23.77
CA THR A 422 27.04 -15.34 -24.55
C THR A 422 26.01 -15.13 -25.65
N SER A 423 24.97 -15.97 -25.77
CA SER A 423 23.87 -15.63 -26.68
C SER A 423 22.98 -14.54 -26.09
N GLU A 424 22.66 -13.50 -26.87
CA GLU A 424 21.74 -12.43 -26.47
C GLU A 424 20.39 -12.99 -26.02
N GLU A 425 19.92 -14.07 -26.63
CA GLU A 425 18.67 -14.76 -26.26
C GLU A 425 18.69 -15.30 -24.82
N SER A 426 19.83 -15.82 -24.35
CA SER A 426 19.94 -16.32 -22.97
C SER A 426 19.93 -15.18 -21.95
N GLN A 427 20.55 -14.05 -22.28
CA GLN A 427 20.52 -12.86 -21.41
C GLN A 427 19.12 -12.23 -21.37
N GLU A 428 18.42 -12.19 -22.50
CA GLU A 428 17.06 -11.68 -22.58
C GLU A 428 16.06 -12.53 -21.79
N MET A 429 16.20 -13.86 -21.85
CA MET A 429 15.40 -14.78 -21.02
C MET A 429 15.65 -14.56 -19.52
N LEU A 430 16.91 -14.34 -19.11
CA LEU A 430 17.25 -14.04 -17.71
C LEU A 430 16.67 -12.68 -17.26
N ARG A 431 16.70 -11.65 -18.13
CA ARG A 431 16.07 -10.34 -17.86
C ARG A 431 14.58 -10.46 -17.63
N LYS A 432 13.85 -11.08 -18.57
CA LYS A 432 12.39 -11.28 -18.47
C LYS A 432 11.98 -12.12 -17.27
N ARG A 433 12.86 -12.99 -16.80
CA ARG A 433 12.63 -13.79 -15.59
C ARG A 433 12.77 -12.97 -14.30
N ASN A 434 13.73 -12.06 -14.25
CA ASN A 434 13.99 -11.21 -13.08
C ASN A 434 13.03 -10.03 -13.00
N ILE A 435 12.73 -9.43 -14.15
CA ILE A 435 11.86 -8.27 -14.30
C ILE A 435 10.86 -8.58 -15.42
N PRO A 436 9.69 -9.17 -15.09
CA PRO A 436 8.68 -9.50 -16.09
C PRO A 436 8.09 -8.28 -16.81
N LEU A 437 8.10 -7.10 -16.17
CA LEU A 437 7.75 -5.82 -16.78
C LEU A 437 8.77 -4.77 -16.35
N GLU A 438 9.62 -4.36 -17.29
CA GLU A 438 10.85 -3.62 -17.02
C GLU A 438 10.78 -2.11 -17.13
N TRP A 439 9.59 -1.56 -17.39
CA TRP A 439 9.40 -0.12 -17.42
C TRP A 439 9.22 0.47 -16.01
N TYR A 440 9.51 1.76 -15.86
CA TYR A 440 9.23 2.58 -14.69
C TYR A 440 8.70 3.95 -15.16
N PRO A 441 7.38 4.20 -15.08
CA PRO A 441 6.75 5.39 -15.63
C PRO A 441 6.69 6.54 -14.60
N LEU A 442 7.64 6.59 -13.66
CA LEU A 442 7.70 7.58 -12.56
C LEU A 442 6.61 7.43 -11.49
N ARG A 443 6.20 6.17 -11.26
CA ARG A 443 5.25 5.71 -10.21
C ARG A 443 5.49 6.39 -8.85
N PRO A 444 4.45 6.95 -8.19
CA PRO A 444 4.57 7.73 -6.95
C PRO A 444 4.60 6.89 -5.67
N GLU A 445 4.17 5.64 -5.70
CA GLU A 445 3.74 4.87 -4.53
C GLU A 445 4.88 4.65 -3.51
N PHE A 446 6.10 4.44 -3.98
CA PHE A 446 7.29 4.37 -3.12
C PHE A 446 7.62 5.70 -2.44
N ILE A 447 7.41 6.81 -3.13
CA ILE A 447 7.64 8.16 -2.62
C ILE A 447 6.55 8.52 -1.60
N GLU A 448 5.29 8.16 -1.87
CA GLU A 448 4.19 8.28 -0.92
C GLU A 448 4.54 7.58 0.40
N SER A 449 4.92 6.30 0.33
CA SER A 449 5.31 5.53 1.52
C SER A 449 6.51 6.14 2.24
N THR A 450 7.49 6.67 1.51
CA THR A 450 8.64 7.39 2.08
C THR A 450 8.18 8.62 2.88
N TYR A 451 7.24 9.39 2.32
CA TYR A 451 6.64 10.54 2.98
C TYR A 451 5.91 10.13 4.27
N PHE A 452 5.00 9.14 4.23
CA PHE A 452 4.27 8.69 5.41
C PHE A 452 5.20 8.17 6.52
N LEU A 453 6.19 7.35 6.17
CA LEU A 453 7.17 6.83 7.12
C LEU A 453 8.02 7.93 7.75
N TYR A 454 8.46 8.93 6.96
CA TYR A 454 9.14 10.10 7.53
C TYR A 454 8.22 10.86 8.49
N ARG A 455 6.95 11.08 8.12
CA ARG A 455 6.00 11.79 8.98
C ARG A 455 5.78 11.08 10.31
N ALA A 456 5.71 9.75 10.31
CA ALA A 456 5.49 8.95 11.51
C ALA A 456 6.75 8.78 12.38
N THR A 457 7.92 8.59 11.78
CA THR A 457 9.16 8.24 12.50
C THR A 457 10.09 9.43 12.75
N LYS A 458 10.02 10.45 11.89
CA LYS A 458 11.01 11.53 11.78
C LYS A 458 12.44 11.03 11.57
N ASP A 459 12.61 9.82 11.05
CA ASP A 459 13.91 9.25 10.75
C ASP A 459 14.49 9.93 9.48
N PRO A 460 15.66 10.58 9.57
CA PRO A 460 16.31 11.21 8.42
C PRO A 460 16.69 10.23 7.31
N PHE A 461 16.70 8.92 7.57
CA PHE A 461 16.80 7.88 6.54
C PHE A 461 15.86 8.16 5.34
N TYR A 462 14.61 8.53 5.60
CA TYR A 462 13.62 8.79 4.56
C TYR A 462 13.88 10.10 3.80
N LEU A 463 14.46 11.12 4.46
CA LEU A 463 14.88 12.34 3.79
C LEU A 463 16.03 12.06 2.81
N ASN A 464 16.98 11.18 3.16
CA ASN A 464 18.05 10.77 2.24
C ASN A 464 17.50 10.10 0.98
N ILE A 465 16.49 9.23 1.14
CA ILE A 465 15.79 8.63 0.00
C ILE A 465 15.22 9.74 -0.88
N GLY A 466 14.54 10.74 -0.30
CA GLY A 466 14.05 11.90 -1.04
C GLY A 466 15.14 12.66 -1.80
N VAL A 467 16.29 12.93 -1.18
CA VAL A 467 17.42 13.63 -1.82
C VAL A 467 17.94 12.86 -3.02
N ARG A 468 18.06 11.54 -2.88
CA ARG A 468 18.45 10.66 -3.98
C ARG A 468 17.45 10.69 -5.12
N ILE A 469 16.15 10.63 -4.81
CA ILE A 469 15.11 10.69 -5.83
C ILE A 469 15.15 12.05 -6.56
N ILE A 470 15.38 13.17 -5.86
CA ILE A 470 15.56 14.48 -6.50
C ILE A 470 16.73 14.47 -7.48
N LYS A 471 17.88 13.91 -7.09
CA LYS A 471 19.06 13.79 -7.96
C LYS A 471 18.74 12.92 -9.17
N ASP A 472 18.07 11.80 -8.96
CA ASP A 472 17.67 10.88 -10.01
C ASP A 472 16.64 11.53 -10.99
N LEU A 473 15.72 12.35 -10.47
CA LEU A 473 14.80 13.15 -11.29
C LEU A 473 15.56 14.11 -12.20
N GLU A 474 16.57 14.81 -11.67
CA GLU A 474 17.38 15.76 -12.43
C GLU A 474 18.25 15.09 -13.51
N GLU A 475 18.99 14.05 -13.13
CA GLU A 475 20.04 13.48 -13.98
C GLU A 475 19.49 12.48 -15.01
N ARG A 476 18.35 11.84 -14.73
CA ARG A 476 17.86 10.68 -15.49
C ARG A 476 16.54 10.93 -16.18
N PHE A 477 15.60 11.47 -15.41
CA PHE A 477 14.19 11.50 -15.80
C PHE A 477 13.84 12.83 -16.44
N MET A 478 14.51 13.92 -16.11
CA MET A 478 14.27 15.23 -16.72
C MET A 478 14.58 15.23 -18.22
N GLY A 479 13.60 15.63 -19.02
CA GLY A 479 13.68 15.84 -20.46
C GLY A 479 13.46 17.32 -20.80
N PRO A 480 13.56 17.70 -22.09
CA PRO A 480 13.43 19.10 -22.53
C PRO A 480 12.10 19.78 -22.16
N CYS A 481 11.02 19.02 -21.98
CA CYS A 481 9.67 19.55 -21.76
C CYS A 481 8.91 18.92 -20.59
N GLY A 482 9.60 18.23 -19.68
CA GLY A 482 9.00 17.55 -18.54
C GLY A 482 9.82 16.34 -18.11
N PHE A 483 9.21 15.42 -17.36
CA PHE A 483 9.86 14.20 -16.90
C PHE A 483 9.43 13.00 -17.72
N SER A 484 10.41 12.20 -18.09
CA SER A 484 10.30 11.00 -18.91
C SER A 484 10.59 9.79 -18.04
N GLY A 485 9.70 8.81 -18.06
CA GLY A 485 9.94 7.49 -17.46
C GLY A 485 11.02 6.70 -18.20
N ILE A 486 11.24 5.46 -17.76
CA ILE A 486 12.18 4.52 -18.38
C ILE A 486 11.39 3.35 -18.94
N GLN A 487 11.52 3.10 -20.24
CA GLN A 487 10.83 2.03 -20.96
C GLN A 487 11.48 0.69 -20.68
N ASN A 488 12.79 0.67 -20.46
CA ASN A 488 13.54 -0.53 -20.13
C ASN A 488 14.67 -0.20 -19.17
N LEU A 489 14.52 -0.63 -17.91
CA LEU A 489 15.48 -0.37 -16.84
C LEU A 489 16.86 -0.98 -17.09
N TYR A 490 16.99 -2.02 -17.91
CA TYR A 490 18.28 -2.62 -18.25
C TYR A 490 19.06 -1.81 -19.29
N THR A 491 18.37 -1.26 -20.29
CA THR A 491 19.00 -0.50 -21.39
C THR A 491 19.10 0.99 -21.08
N GLY A 492 18.24 1.51 -20.20
CA GLY A 492 18.08 2.95 -19.97
C GLY A 492 17.25 3.64 -21.06
N GLU A 493 16.54 2.88 -21.90
CA GLU A 493 15.63 3.44 -22.91
C GLU A 493 14.56 4.29 -22.22
N ARG A 494 14.38 5.54 -22.67
CA ARG A 494 13.47 6.51 -22.06
C ARG A 494 12.08 6.46 -22.69
N GLN A 495 11.04 6.67 -21.88
CA GLN A 495 9.67 6.82 -22.33
C GLN A 495 9.36 8.26 -22.72
N ASP A 496 8.82 8.47 -23.91
CA ASP A 496 8.35 9.80 -24.33
C ASP A 496 6.90 10.05 -23.90
N ARG A 497 6.65 9.91 -22.59
CA ARG A 497 5.38 10.20 -21.93
C ARG A 497 5.65 10.74 -20.51
N MET A 498 4.94 11.81 -20.15
CA MET A 498 4.83 12.29 -18.77
C MET A 498 3.38 12.11 -18.34
N GLU A 499 3.14 11.14 -17.47
CA GLU A 499 1.83 10.89 -16.87
C GLU A 499 1.46 12.05 -15.94
N SER A 500 0.17 12.35 -15.78
CA SER A 500 -0.25 13.49 -14.93
C SER A 500 0.10 13.31 -13.45
N PHE A 501 0.10 12.06 -12.96
CA PHE A 501 0.51 11.71 -11.60
C PHE A 501 1.95 12.09 -11.24
N VAL A 502 2.81 12.34 -12.22
CA VAL A 502 4.16 12.86 -11.94
C VAL A 502 4.07 14.23 -11.23
N LEU A 503 3.15 15.07 -11.70
CA LEU A 503 2.92 16.41 -11.13
C LEU A 503 1.96 16.37 -9.95
N SER A 504 0.92 15.54 -10.02
CA SER A 504 -0.08 15.47 -8.94
C SER A 504 0.38 14.63 -7.75
N GLU A 505 1.30 13.68 -7.89
CA GLU A 505 1.68 12.78 -6.79
C GLU A 505 3.19 12.78 -6.51
N THR A 506 4.00 12.34 -7.47
CA THR A 506 5.46 12.15 -7.29
C THR A 506 6.13 13.41 -6.76
N LEU A 507 5.94 14.55 -7.44
CA LEU A 507 6.51 15.82 -6.98
C LEU A 507 5.81 16.39 -5.74
N LYS A 508 4.52 16.09 -5.55
CA LYS A 508 3.75 16.53 -4.37
C LYS A 508 4.28 15.90 -3.09
N TYR A 509 4.40 14.57 -3.05
CA TYR A 509 4.91 13.85 -1.89
C TYR A 509 6.38 14.16 -1.61
N LEU A 510 7.21 14.34 -2.65
CA LEU A 510 8.57 14.84 -2.47
C LEU A 510 8.59 16.24 -1.88
N TYR A 511 7.77 17.17 -2.36
CA TYR A 511 7.71 18.53 -1.81
C TYR A 511 7.35 18.50 -0.33
N LEU A 512 6.32 17.73 0.03
CA LEU A 512 5.86 17.57 1.41
C LEU A 512 6.88 16.88 2.31
N LEU A 513 7.66 15.94 1.79
CA LEU A 513 8.75 15.29 2.53
C LEU A 513 9.77 16.32 3.06
N PHE A 514 10.02 17.40 2.32
CA PHE A 514 10.96 18.46 2.71
C PHE A 514 10.29 19.73 3.27
N ASP A 515 8.96 19.84 3.26
CA ASP A 515 8.22 20.98 3.81
C ASP A 515 7.57 20.65 5.17
N ASP A 516 8.40 20.47 6.20
CA ASP A 516 7.92 20.06 7.53
C ASP A 516 6.86 21.02 8.11
N ASP A 517 6.93 22.31 7.75
CA ASP A 517 6.03 23.38 8.18
C ASP A 517 4.82 23.59 7.22
N ASN A 518 4.55 22.66 6.30
CA ASN A 518 3.39 22.75 5.42
C ASN A 518 2.08 22.78 6.24
N GLU A 519 1.06 23.48 5.71
CA GLU A 519 -0.24 23.59 6.40
C GLU A 519 -0.90 22.22 6.58
N ILE A 520 -0.74 21.29 5.65
CA ILE A 520 -1.34 19.96 5.75
C ILE A 520 -0.77 19.13 6.91
N HIS A 521 0.43 19.45 7.40
CA HIS A 521 1.12 18.76 8.48
C HIS A 521 0.73 19.27 9.86
N THR A 522 0.22 20.51 9.90
CA THR A 522 0.09 21.30 11.13
C THR A 522 -1.37 21.65 11.43
N THR A 523 -2.28 21.41 10.48
CA THR A 523 -3.72 21.60 10.70
C THR A 523 -4.27 20.56 11.66
N ARG A 524 -5.18 20.99 12.55
CA ARG A 524 -6.05 20.09 13.33
C ARG A 524 -7.11 19.39 12.46
N ASP A 525 -7.15 19.72 11.18
CA ASP A 525 -8.02 19.07 10.22
C ASP A 525 -7.44 17.69 9.92
N ASN A 526 -8.24 16.63 10.10
CA ASN A 526 -7.88 15.28 9.68
C ASN A 526 -7.82 15.24 8.14
N VAL A 527 -6.74 15.74 7.56
CA VAL A 527 -6.51 15.74 6.11
C VAL A 527 -6.12 14.33 5.68
N ILE A 528 -6.84 13.80 4.71
CA ILE A 528 -6.63 12.48 4.13
C ILE A 528 -6.41 12.64 2.63
N PHE A 529 -5.35 12.05 2.10
CA PHE A 529 -5.06 12.04 0.67
C PHE A 529 -5.91 10.96 -0.03
N SER A 530 -6.51 11.26 -1.17
CA SER A 530 -7.03 10.23 -2.08
C SER A 530 -5.90 9.33 -2.60
N THR A 531 -6.25 8.29 -3.35
CA THR A 531 -5.29 7.37 -4.02
C THR A 531 -4.54 8.06 -5.17
N GLU A 532 -5.04 9.20 -5.64
CA GLU A 532 -4.36 10.09 -6.60
C GLU A 532 -3.70 11.31 -5.88
N GLY A 533 -3.42 11.17 -4.60
CA GLY A 533 -2.75 12.18 -3.80
C GLY A 533 -3.49 13.51 -3.65
N HIS A 534 -4.80 13.58 -3.88
CA HIS A 534 -5.58 14.81 -3.66
C HIS A 534 -5.96 14.95 -2.18
N PRO A 535 -5.53 16.02 -1.48
CA PRO A 535 -5.85 16.20 -0.08
C PRO A 535 -7.33 16.55 0.12
N LEU A 536 -8.02 15.82 1.00
CA LEU A 536 -9.41 16.06 1.37
C LEU A 536 -9.54 16.21 2.89
N TRP A 537 -10.47 17.06 3.32
CA TRP A 537 -10.84 17.21 4.72
C TRP A 537 -12.31 17.55 4.83
N LEU A 538 -12.95 17.09 5.90
CA LEU A 538 -14.36 17.37 6.18
C LEU A 538 -14.49 18.29 7.39
N ARG A 539 -14.90 19.53 7.14
CA ARG A 539 -15.14 20.49 8.23
C ARG A 539 -16.43 20.15 8.98
N PRO A 540 -16.53 20.45 10.29
CA PRO A 540 -17.74 20.21 11.08
C PRO A 540 -19.00 20.94 10.57
N ASP A 541 -18.86 22.10 9.93
CA ASP A 541 -19.98 22.82 9.31
C ASP A 541 -20.53 22.08 8.08
N ILE A 542 -19.66 21.52 7.23
CA ILE A 542 -20.07 20.72 6.06
C ILE A 542 -20.81 19.46 6.54
N LYS A 543 -20.25 18.72 7.51
CA LYS A 543 -20.91 17.54 8.09
C LYS A 543 -22.28 17.87 8.69
N ARG A 544 -22.39 18.97 9.44
CA ARG A 544 -23.68 19.42 10.02
C ARG A 544 -24.69 19.80 8.94
N LYS A 545 -24.26 20.52 7.90
CA LYS A 545 -25.12 20.89 6.77
C LYS A 545 -25.64 19.65 6.06
N TYR A 546 -24.74 18.71 5.74
CA TYR A 546 -25.11 17.43 5.13
C TYR A 546 -26.16 16.69 5.96
N ASN A 547 -25.93 16.50 7.26
CA ASN A 547 -26.88 15.80 8.14
C ASN A 547 -28.27 16.47 8.26
N MET A 548 -28.38 17.78 7.98
CA MET A 548 -29.64 18.52 8.04
C MET A 548 -30.35 18.62 6.68
N GLU A 549 -29.58 18.74 5.61
CA GLU A 549 -30.07 19.17 4.28
C GLU A 549 -29.89 18.10 3.20
N SER A 550 -29.25 16.96 3.51
CA SER A 550 -29.04 15.89 2.54
C SER A 550 -30.35 15.37 1.96
N TYR A 551 -30.37 15.11 0.65
CA TYR A 551 -31.53 14.58 -0.04
C TYR A 551 -31.18 13.37 -0.92
N PHE A 552 -32.16 12.47 -1.09
CA PHE A 552 -32.12 11.41 -2.11
C PHE A 552 -33.52 11.20 -2.67
N ASN A 553 -33.81 11.82 -3.81
CA ASN A 553 -35.14 11.87 -4.41
C ASN A 553 -35.15 11.47 -5.89
N ASP A 554 -34.04 10.95 -6.40
CA ASP A 554 -34.00 10.32 -7.73
C ASP A 554 -34.62 8.92 -7.66
N THR A 555 -35.91 8.84 -8.04
CA THR A 555 -36.67 7.59 -7.99
C THR A 555 -36.06 6.48 -8.84
N LYS A 556 -35.38 6.83 -9.94
CA LYS A 556 -34.75 5.84 -10.83
C LYS A 556 -33.62 5.11 -10.11
N TRP A 557 -32.79 5.84 -9.37
CA TRP A 557 -31.70 5.26 -8.59
C TRP A 557 -32.21 4.51 -7.36
N ILE A 558 -33.22 5.05 -6.68
CA ILE A 558 -33.84 4.37 -5.53
C ILE A 558 -34.43 3.02 -5.96
N ASP A 559 -35.20 2.98 -7.05
CA ASP A 559 -35.79 1.74 -7.57
C ASP A 559 -34.73 0.74 -8.02
N HIS A 560 -33.65 1.23 -8.64
CA HIS A 560 -32.53 0.39 -9.07
C HIS A 560 -31.76 -0.23 -7.89
N LEU A 561 -31.44 0.55 -6.86
CA LEU A 561 -30.79 0.03 -5.64
C LEU A 561 -31.66 -1.00 -4.92
N ASN A 562 -32.95 -0.71 -4.75
CA ASN A 562 -33.90 -1.66 -4.17
C ASN A 562 -33.96 -2.98 -4.97
N MET A 563 -33.90 -2.90 -6.30
CA MET A 563 -33.83 -4.10 -7.16
C MET A 563 -32.53 -4.88 -6.92
N CYS A 564 -31.38 -4.21 -6.90
CA CYS A 564 -30.08 -4.84 -6.65
C CYS A 564 -30.03 -5.52 -5.26
N GLU A 565 -30.50 -4.84 -4.22
CA GLU A 565 -30.61 -5.39 -2.86
C GLU A 565 -31.50 -6.65 -2.83
N MET A 566 -32.67 -6.62 -3.48
CA MET A 566 -33.56 -7.77 -3.56
C MET A 566 -32.95 -8.95 -4.33
N GLU A 567 -32.27 -8.69 -5.46
CA GLU A 567 -31.58 -9.73 -6.21
C GLU A 567 -30.43 -10.34 -5.41
N GLU A 568 -29.74 -9.53 -4.61
CA GLU A 568 -28.65 -9.99 -3.79
C GLU A 568 -29.12 -10.83 -2.60
N ILE A 569 -30.16 -10.39 -1.89
CA ILE A 569 -30.77 -11.19 -0.81
C ILE A 569 -31.20 -12.56 -1.34
N LYS A 570 -31.84 -12.63 -2.52
CA LYS A 570 -32.23 -13.91 -3.14
C LYS A 570 -31.03 -14.80 -3.47
N TYR A 571 -29.95 -14.21 -3.97
CA TYR A 571 -28.71 -14.93 -4.27
C TYR A 571 -28.08 -15.51 -3.00
N LEU A 572 -27.94 -14.68 -1.97
CA LEU A 572 -27.38 -15.06 -0.69
C LEU A 572 -28.26 -16.12 0.02
N GLU A 573 -29.58 -16.04 -0.07
CA GLU A 573 -30.51 -17.05 0.48
C GLU A 573 -30.34 -18.40 -0.22
N LYS A 574 -30.13 -18.40 -1.54
CA LYS A 574 -29.86 -19.62 -2.29
C LYS A 574 -28.55 -20.27 -1.83
N MET A 575 -27.47 -19.49 -1.70
CA MET A 575 -26.19 -20.01 -1.21
C MET A 575 -26.30 -20.53 0.22
N ASN A 576 -27.01 -19.82 1.09
CA ASN A 576 -27.20 -20.21 2.49
C ASN A 576 -27.99 -21.54 2.64
N ASN A 577 -28.96 -21.80 1.77
CA ASN A 577 -29.70 -23.08 1.75
C ASN A 577 -28.86 -24.27 1.26
N GLU A 578 -27.76 -24.00 0.56
CA GLU A 578 -26.83 -25.00 0.03
C GLU A 578 -25.54 -25.11 0.89
N GLY A 579 -25.41 -24.27 1.93
CA GLY A 579 -24.15 -23.95 2.61
C GLY A 579 -23.96 -24.48 4.04
N SER A 580 -22.73 -24.35 4.56
CA SER A 580 -22.32 -24.73 5.92
C SER A 580 -22.77 -23.71 7.01
N ASP A 581 -22.69 -24.06 8.31
CA ASP A 581 -23.09 -23.14 9.40
C ASP A 581 -22.25 -21.84 9.46
N ALA A 582 -21.01 -21.85 8.95
CA ALA A 582 -20.19 -20.64 8.82
C ALA A 582 -20.75 -19.67 7.76
N GLU A 583 -21.42 -20.18 6.73
CA GLU A 583 -22.06 -19.39 5.67
C GLU A 583 -23.32 -18.66 6.17
N LYS A 584 -23.96 -19.15 7.24
CA LYS A 584 -25.10 -18.48 7.90
C LYS A 584 -24.72 -17.18 8.61
N GLY A 585 -23.55 -17.15 9.26
CA GLY A 585 -23.02 -15.94 9.92
C GLY A 585 -22.60 -14.88 8.89
N PHE A 586 -21.94 -15.32 7.82
CA PHE A 586 -21.62 -14.48 6.67
C PHE A 586 -22.88 -13.89 6.02
N PHE A 587 -23.94 -14.68 5.87
CA PHE A 587 -25.22 -14.22 5.34
C PHE A 587 -25.83 -13.09 6.17
N GLN A 588 -25.86 -13.22 7.51
CA GLN A 588 -26.38 -12.17 8.39
C GLN A 588 -25.54 -10.88 8.32
N PHE A 589 -24.22 -11.02 8.25
CA PHE A 589 -23.30 -9.90 8.05
C PHE A 589 -23.57 -9.20 6.71
N ALA A 590 -23.60 -9.94 5.60
CA ALA A 590 -23.82 -9.38 4.26
C ALA A 590 -25.18 -8.68 4.17
N LYS A 591 -26.22 -9.25 4.79
CA LYS A 591 -27.53 -8.60 4.89
C LYS A 591 -27.47 -7.29 5.66
N ARG A 592 -26.82 -7.25 6.83
CA ARG A 592 -26.66 -6.02 7.64
C ARG A 592 -25.88 -4.94 6.89
N LEU A 593 -24.81 -5.33 6.21
CA LEU A 593 -23.96 -4.40 5.46
C LEU A 593 -24.71 -3.77 4.30
N LEU A 594 -25.51 -4.55 3.57
CA LEU A 594 -26.26 -4.08 2.41
C LEU A 594 -27.60 -3.43 2.79
N SER A 595 -28.17 -3.69 3.98
CA SER A 595 -29.52 -3.25 4.36
C SER A 595 -29.60 -1.80 4.88
N VAL A 596 -28.75 -0.88 4.44
CA VAL A 596 -28.69 0.47 5.01
C VAL A 596 -29.80 1.41 4.47
N SER A 597 -30.71 0.91 3.63
CA SER A 597 -31.87 1.65 3.13
C SER A 597 -33.15 1.35 3.94
N SER A 598 -33.27 1.91 5.16
CA SER A 598 -34.60 2.25 5.75
C SER A 598 -34.58 2.96 7.11
N ASP A 599 -33.48 2.96 7.88
CA ASP A 599 -33.53 3.42 9.28
C ASP A 599 -33.06 4.87 9.55
N SER A 600 -32.57 5.61 8.55
CA SER A 600 -32.26 7.04 8.73
C SER A 600 -33.50 7.94 8.88
N ALA A 601 -34.71 7.39 8.77
CA ALA A 601 -35.96 8.13 8.97
C ALA A 601 -36.59 7.96 10.38
N LYS A 602 -35.99 7.19 11.30
CA LYS A 602 -36.55 6.97 12.66
C LYS A 602 -35.50 6.85 13.77
N SER A 603 -34.70 7.88 14.00
CA SER A 603 -33.99 8.05 15.29
C SER A 603 -34.48 9.29 16.03
N ASN A 604 -35.75 9.28 16.43
CA ASN A 604 -36.23 10.11 17.53
C ASN A 604 -37.29 9.34 18.31
N SER A 605 -36.82 8.57 19.30
CA SER A 605 -37.48 8.22 20.56
C SER A 605 -37.11 6.80 20.99
N LYS A 606 -36.20 6.69 21.96
CA LYS A 606 -36.43 6.06 23.28
C LYS A 606 -35.09 5.67 23.90
N GLU A 607 -34.65 6.53 24.83
CA GLU A 607 -33.93 6.08 26.00
C GLU A 607 -34.79 5.10 26.82
N GLN A 608 -34.10 4.26 27.61
CA GLN A 608 -34.57 3.40 28.70
C GLN A 608 -35.16 2.03 28.31
N ASN A 609 -34.38 0.96 28.50
CA ASN A 609 -34.31 0.28 29.80
C ASN A 609 -33.29 -0.86 29.77
N ILE A 610 -32.43 -0.84 30.79
CA ILE A 610 -31.52 -1.92 31.16
C ILE A 610 -32.33 -2.93 31.97
N GLU A 611 -32.47 -4.16 31.49
CA GLU A 611 -32.81 -5.31 32.34
C GLU A 611 -31.86 -6.48 32.07
N LYS A 612 -31.21 -6.91 33.15
CA LYS A 612 -30.43 -8.14 33.29
C LYS A 612 -31.36 -9.35 33.25
N ASN A 613 -30.94 -10.43 32.59
CA ASN A 613 -31.19 -11.85 32.90
C ASN A 613 -30.13 -12.62 32.08
N GLN A 614 -29.07 -13.20 32.63
CA GLN A 614 -28.93 -14.37 33.50
C GLN A 614 -29.59 -15.65 32.97
N ASP A 615 -28.70 -16.62 32.71
CA ASP A 615 -28.83 -18.07 32.57
C ASP A 615 -29.72 -18.63 31.44
N ASP A 616 -29.06 -19.32 30.49
CA ASP A 616 -29.60 -20.56 29.94
C ASP A 616 -28.48 -21.50 29.46
N GLU A 617 -28.35 -22.61 30.16
CA GLU A 617 -27.59 -23.81 29.81
C GLU A 617 -28.12 -24.41 28.50
N VAL A 618 -27.26 -24.64 27.51
CA VAL A 618 -27.63 -25.46 26.34
C VAL A 618 -26.94 -26.82 26.42
N LYS A 619 -27.82 -27.81 26.65
CA LYS A 619 -27.58 -29.25 26.76
C LYS A 619 -26.96 -29.83 25.49
N VAL A 620 -25.95 -30.66 25.72
CA VAL A 620 -25.41 -31.64 24.78
C VAL A 620 -26.48 -32.69 24.47
N THR A 621 -26.85 -32.83 23.19
CA THR A 621 -27.61 -34.00 22.70
C THR A 621 -26.82 -34.71 21.61
N GLN A 622 -26.46 -35.96 21.92
CA GLN A 622 -25.96 -36.98 21.01
C GLN A 622 -27.07 -37.48 20.06
N LEU A 623 -26.69 -37.85 18.82
CA LEU A 623 -27.11 -39.03 18.02
C LEU A 623 -26.81 -38.71 16.54
N SER A 624 -25.76 -39.25 15.92
CA SER A 624 -25.51 -40.62 15.44
C SER A 624 -25.92 -40.88 13.97
N LYS A 625 -24.92 -41.37 13.21
CA LYS A 625 -24.97 -42.30 12.06
C LYS A 625 -25.28 -41.76 10.65
N SER A 626 -24.18 -41.67 9.90
CA SER A 626 -23.91 -42.37 8.62
C SER A 626 -24.76 -42.04 7.39
N SER A 627 -24.14 -41.30 6.47
CA SER A 627 -24.30 -41.54 5.04
C SER A 627 -22.95 -41.32 4.31
N THR A 628 -22.40 -42.45 3.87
CA THR A 628 -21.26 -42.61 2.96
C THR A 628 -21.56 -42.11 1.55
N ILE A 629 -20.53 -41.55 0.86
CA ILE A 629 -20.17 -41.61 -0.60
C ILE A 629 -19.43 -40.30 -1.01
N PRO A 630 -18.33 -40.31 -1.81
CA PRO A 630 -16.95 -40.77 -1.53
C PRO A 630 -15.91 -39.61 -1.57
N PRO A 631 -14.65 -39.84 -1.18
CA PRO A 631 -13.60 -38.83 -1.25
C PRO A 631 -12.89 -38.87 -2.62
N GLN A 632 -12.85 -37.74 -3.32
CA GLN A 632 -11.77 -37.46 -4.28
C GLN A 632 -11.28 -36.02 -4.12
N CYS A 633 -10.89 -35.64 -2.90
CA CYS A 633 -9.75 -34.75 -2.78
C CYS A 633 -8.51 -35.61 -3.07
N LYS A 634 -7.88 -35.39 -4.22
CA LYS A 634 -6.55 -35.95 -4.48
C LYS A 634 -5.64 -35.51 -3.35
N LYS A 635 -5.17 -36.46 -2.54
CA LYS A 635 -3.99 -36.30 -1.68
C LYS A 635 -2.84 -35.87 -2.58
N TYR A 636 -2.35 -34.65 -2.41
CA TYR A 636 -0.96 -34.38 -2.72
C TYR A 636 -0.14 -34.94 -1.57
N THR A 637 0.21 -36.22 -1.69
CA THR A 637 1.27 -36.82 -0.88
C THR A 637 2.57 -36.12 -1.26
N ILE A 638 3.30 -35.58 -0.28
CA ILE A 638 4.72 -35.27 -0.47
C ILE A 638 5.40 -36.62 -0.68
N ASN A 639 5.55 -37.01 -1.94
CA ASN A 639 6.23 -38.23 -2.30
C ASN A 639 7.74 -37.95 -2.21
N ASN A 640 8.29 -38.14 -1.01
CA ASN A 640 9.73 -38.12 -0.74
C ASN A 640 10.42 -39.38 -1.30
N ASN A 641 10.15 -39.73 -2.55
CA ASN A 641 10.86 -40.81 -3.26
C ASN A 641 11.92 -40.29 -4.22
N ASP A 642 11.99 -38.98 -4.49
CA ASP A 642 13.13 -38.38 -5.19
C ASP A 642 14.13 -37.83 -4.17
N LYS A 643 15.12 -38.64 -3.81
CA LYS A 643 16.29 -38.24 -2.99
C LYS A 643 17.11 -37.07 -3.59
N ASN A 644 16.72 -36.56 -4.76
CA ASN A 644 17.42 -35.49 -5.49
C ASN A 644 16.64 -34.17 -5.62
N LYS A 645 15.41 -34.04 -5.09
CA LYS A 645 14.72 -32.75 -5.07
C LYS A 645 14.97 -32.01 -3.76
N THR A 646 15.90 -31.07 -3.82
CA THR A 646 16.23 -30.15 -2.72
C THR A 646 15.10 -29.12 -2.57
N ASN A 647 14.44 -29.08 -1.41
CA ASN A 647 13.69 -27.94 -0.81
C ASN A 647 13.06 -26.90 -1.77
N GLU A 648 12.27 -27.31 -2.78
CA GLU A 648 11.61 -26.43 -3.76
C GLU A 648 10.48 -25.55 -3.17
N TRP A 649 10.23 -25.59 -1.85
CA TRP A 649 9.11 -24.90 -1.20
C TRP A 649 9.51 -23.58 -0.50
N LEU A 650 10.80 -23.23 -0.50
CA LEU A 650 11.29 -21.96 0.05
C LEU A 650 11.42 -20.93 -1.08
N THR A 651 10.51 -19.96 -1.11
CA THR A 651 10.63 -18.78 -1.97
C THR A 651 11.79 -17.92 -1.48
N TYR A 652 12.89 -17.89 -2.22
CA TYR A 652 14.12 -17.22 -1.83
C TYR A 652 14.54 -16.20 -2.89
N SER A 653 14.55 -14.92 -2.50
CA SER A 653 15.19 -13.88 -3.30
C SER A 653 16.62 -13.70 -2.81
N ASN A 654 17.61 -14.17 -3.59
CA ASN A 654 19.03 -13.97 -3.30
C ASN A 654 19.36 -12.48 -3.03
N ILE A 655 18.63 -11.55 -3.65
CA ILE A 655 18.80 -10.10 -3.49
C ILE A 655 18.48 -9.64 -2.06
N LEU A 656 17.58 -10.32 -1.35
CA LEU A 656 17.10 -9.87 -0.04
C LEU A 656 17.61 -10.73 1.13
N SER A 657 18.34 -11.81 0.86
CA SER A 657 18.68 -12.80 1.90
C SER A 657 19.88 -12.47 2.78
N HIS A 658 20.75 -11.55 2.34
CA HIS A 658 21.99 -11.21 3.04
C HIS A 658 21.90 -9.80 3.60
N TYR A 659 21.32 -9.63 4.79
CA TYR A 659 21.05 -8.29 5.31
C TYR A 659 22.31 -7.42 5.47
N ASP A 660 23.42 -8.01 5.90
CA ASP A 660 24.74 -7.37 5.99
C ASP A 660 25.18 -6.73 4.67
N LYS A 661 24.69 -7.26 3.56
CA LYS A 661 24.99 -6.82 2.20
C LYS A 661 23.78 -6.23 1.49
N LEU A 662 22.72 -5.88 2.23
CA LEU A 662 21.50 -5.27 1.67
C LEU A 662 21.84 -3.99 0.90
N PHE A 663 22.82 -3.24 1.40
CA PHE A 663 23.29 -1.98 0.82
C PHE A 663 24.57 -2.16 -0.03
N GLU A 664 25.03 -3.38 -0.27
CA GLU A 664 26.23 -3.64 -1.09
C GLU A 664 25.84 -3.96 -2.54
N ILE A 665 25.53 -2.93 -3.31
CA ILE A 665 25.02 -3.06 -4.69
C ILE A 665 25.92 -3.91 -5.61
N SER A 666 27.26 -3.79 -5.49
CA SER A 666 28.21 -4.59 -6.28
C SER A 666 28.18 -6.07 -5.93
N TYR A 667 27.94 -6.42 -4.66
CA TYR A 667 27.72 -7.81 -4.26
C TYR A 667 26.41 -8.34 -4.88
N ARG A 668 25.38 -7.51 -4.97
CA ARG A 668 24.09 -7.90 -5.55
C ARG A 668 24.11 -8.07 -7.06
N TYR A 669 24.79 -7.19 -7.80
CA TYR A 669 24.99 -7.42 -9.24
C TYR A 669 25.71 -8.73 -9.53
N LYS A 670 26.62 -9.13 -8.65
CA LYS A 670 27.30 -10.42 -8.74
C LYS A 670 26.33 -11.59 -8.54
N ASP A 671 25.34 -11.45 -7.66
CA ASP A 671 24.33 -12.47 -7.37
C ASP A 671 23.16 -12.51 -8.38
N THR A 672 22.85 -11.41 -9.06
CA THR A 672 21.79 -11.33 -10.09
C THR A 672 22.29 -11.52 -11.52
N LEU A 673 23.61 -11.54 -11.72
CA LEU A 673 24.32 -11.62 -13.01
C LEU A 673 24.06 -10.45 -13.98
N ILE A 674 23.18 -9.50 -13.68
CA ILE A 674 22.75 -8.45 -14.63
C ILE A 674 22.79 -7.08 -13.96
N GLN A 675 23.81 -6.29 -14.33
CA GLN A 675 23.88 -4.87 -14.04
C GLN A 675 23.24 -4.07 -15.18
N PRO A 676 22.29 -3.16 -14.90
CA PRO A 676 21.77 -2.23 -15.91
C PRO A 676 22.87 -1.43 -16.60
N LYS A 677 22.78 -1.26 -17.93
CA LYS A 677 23.77 -0.52 -18.71
C LYS A 677 23.94 0.92 -18.23
N ILE A 678 22.84 1.56 -17.82
CA ILE A 678 22.84 2.91 -17.26
C ILE A 678 23.69 3.04 -15.98
N LEU A 679 23.98 1.91 -15.32
CA LEU A 679 24.82 1.85 -14.12
C LEU A 679 26.25 1.36 -14.41
N THR A 680 26.59 1.09 -15.68
CA THR A 680 27.93 0.63 -16.12
C THR A 680 28.83 1.73 -16.67
N THR A 681 28.27 2.87 -17.08
CA THR A 681 29.03 4.03 -17.56
C THR A 681 29.43 4.92 -16.38
N ASN A 682 30.73 5.11 -16.19
CA ASN A 682 31.34 5.90 -15.11
C ASN A 682 30.72 7.30 -14.99
N ASP A 683 29.89 7.50 -13.97
CA ASP A 683 29.62 8.72 -13.17
C ASP A 683 28.33 8.56 -12.34
N SER A 684 27.48 7.59 -12.68
CA SER A 684 26.25 7.23 -11.94
C SER A 684 26.40 5.88 -11.23
N ILE A 685 27.30 5.83 -10.25
CA ILE A 685 27.28 4.75 -9.26
C ILE A 685 25.96 4.91 -8.49
N PRO A 686 25.12 3.87 -8.35
CA PRO A 686 24.09 3.87 -7.34
C PRO A 686 24.82 3.85 -5.99
N ILE A 687 25.14 5.03 -5.47
CA ILE A 687 25.84 5.16 -4.20
C ILE A 687 24.84 4.63 -3.16
N PRO A 688 25.10 3.50 -2.48
CA PRO A 688 24.32 3.15 -1.30
C PRO A 688 24.37 4.34 -0.36
N LEU A 689 23.31 4.60 0.45
CA LEU A 689 23.26 5.73 1.39
C LEU A 689 24.66 6.14 1.82
N GLU A 690 25.07 7.38 1.54
CA GLU A 690 26.51 7.67 1.47
C GLU A 690 27.25 7.16 2.72
N PRO A 691 28.47 6.60 2.62
CA PRO A 691 29.21 6.14 3.78
C PRO A 691 29.29 7.18 4.90
N GLN A 692 29.24 8.48 4.54
CA GLN A 692 29.13 9.59 5.48
C GLN A 692 27.85 9.54 6.31
N PHE A 693 26.68 9.30 5.70
CA PHE A 693 25.41 9.06 6.40
C PHE A 693 25.54 7.87 7.35
N TYR A 694 26.01 6.70 6.88
CA TYR A 694 26.21 5.54 7.75
C TYR A 694 27.18 5.82 8.90
N ASN A 695 28.28 6.52 8.66
CA ASN A 695 29.28 6.80 9.70
C ASN A 695 28.72 7.73 10.80
N ILE A 696 27.82 8.64 10.43
CA ILE A 696 27.14 9.53 11.38
C ILE A 696 26.06 8.76 12.16
N TRP A 697 25.26 7.94 11.47
CA TRP A 697 24.03 7.36 12.02
C TRP A 697 24.14 5.92 12.53
N ALA A 698 25.09 5.13 12.03
CA ALA A 698 25.37 3.77 12.51
C ALA A 698 26.33 3.75 13.70
N ASN A 699 26.79 4.90 14.19
CA ASN A 699 27.62 4.99 15.39
C ASN A 699 26.83 4.46 16.60
N PRO A 700 27.25 3.35 17.25
CA PRO A 700 26.52 2.75 18.37
C PRO A 700 26.37 3.67 19.59
N LYS A 701 27.16 4.75 19.66
CA LYS A 701 27.03 5.78 20.69
C LYS A 701 25.77 6.65 20.50
N TYR A 702 25.26 6.74 19.28
CA TYR A 702 24.17 7.63 18.87
C TYR A 702 22.98 6.87 18.25
N SER A 703 23.15 5.61 17.84
CA SER A 703 22.10 4.77 17.25
C SER A 703 21.41 3.87 18.28
N GLN A 704 20.07 3.82 18.24
CA GLN A 704 19.23 2.95 19.09
C GLN A 704 18.56 1.80 18.32
N SER A 705 18.97 1.53 17.07
CA SER A 705 18.30 0.51 16.25
C SER A 705 18.58 -0.91 16.75
N ARG A 706 17.54 -1.76 16.76
CA ARG A 706 17.68 -3.20 17.05
C ARG A 706 18.57 -3.86 15.99
N ARG A 707 19.35 -4.88 16.41
CA ARG A 707 20.15 -5.68 15.47
C ARG A 707 19.23 -6.59 14.65
N GLN A 708 19.46 -6.66 13.34
CA GLN A 708 18.67 -7.49 12.44
C GLN A 708 18.92 -9.00 12.69
N PRO A 709 17.88 -9.84 12.60
CA PRO A 709 18.03 -11.30 12.65
C PRO A 709 18.93 -11.83 11.53
N THR A 710 19.77 -12.82 11.85
CA THR A 710 20.60 -13.60 10.91
C THR A 710 20.18 -15.07 10.83
N THR A 711 19.03 -15.41 11.41
CA THR A 711 18.41 -16.72 11.44
C THR A 711 17.58 -16.97 10.18
N MET A 712 17.31 -18.24 9.87
CA MET A 712 16.41 -18.61 8.75
C MET A 712 14.99 -18.76 9.28
N ALA A 713 13.98 -18.33 8.52
CA ALA A 713 12.58 -18.58 8.82
C ALA A 713 11.89 -19.41 7.73
N MET A 714 10.83 -20.12 8.10
CA MET A 714 9.99 -20.91 7.21
C MET A 714 8.55 -20.90 7.70
N ASP A 715 7.58 -21.04 6.79
CA ASP A 715 6.16 -21.04 7.14
C ASP A 715 5.60 -22.47 7.12
N LEU A 716 5.00 -22.90 8.24
CA LEU A 716 4.18 -24.09 8.33
C LEU A 716 2.72 -23.73 8.07
N ILE A 717 2.13 -24.32 7.05
CA ILE A 717 0.73 -24.07 6.67
C ILE A 717 -0.09 -25.32 7.02
N PHE A 718 -1.11 -25.13 7.86
CA PHE A 718 -2.08 -26.15 8.21
C PHE A 718 -3.35 -25.90 7.40
N MET A 719 -3.70 -26.82 6.51
CA MET A 719 -4.88 -26.72 5.67
C MET A 719 -6.07 -27.43 6.33
N SER A 720 -7.00 -26.66 6.89
CA SER A 720 -8.36 -27.13 7.19
C SER A 720 -9.35 -26.16 6.56
N VAL A 721 -10.14 -26.66 5.61
CA VAL A 721 -11.01 -25.86 4.74
C VAL A 721 -12.37 -25.58 5.39
N ASN A 722 -12.79 -26.42 6.35
CA ASN A 722 -14.13 -26.34 6.93
C ASN A 722 -14.07 -25.79 8.35
N GLY A 723 -14.77 -24.69 8.59
CA GLY A 723 -14.99 -24.12 9.92
C GLY A 723 -14.65 -22.64 10.01
N THR A 724 -14.93 -22.05 11.17
CA THR A 724 -14.78 -20.61 11.40
C THR A 724 -13.36 -20.31 11.90
N TYR A 725 -12.69 -19.33 11.28
CA TYR A 725 -11.43 -18.82 11.79
C TYR A 725 -11.65 -18.12 13.13
N TYR A 726 -10.87 -18.49 14.14
CA TYR A 726 -10.82 -17.77 15.42
C TYR A 726 -9.40 -17.26 15.66
N PRO A 727 -9.17 -15.96 15.90
CA PRO A 727 -7.82 -15.47 16.17
C PRO A 727 -7.21 -16.13 17.41
N PRO A 728 -5.88 -16.36 17.44
CA PRO A 728 -5.18 -16.89 18.61
C PRO A 728 -5.44 -16.03 19.86
N ILE A 729 -5.70 -16.68 21.00
CA ILE A 729 -5.99 -15.99 22.27
C ILE A 729 -4.70 -15.83 23.06
N LYS A 730 -4.35 -14.57 23.38
CA LYS A 730 -3.18 -14.24 24.19
C LYS A 730 -3.53 -14.24 25.68
N TYR A 731 -2.80 -15.04 26.47
CA TYR A 731 -2.86 -15.09 27.93
C TYR A 731 -1.58 -14.51 28.53
N ASP A 732 -1.62 -13.22 28.88
CA ASP A 732 -0.45 -12.51 29.41
C ASP A 732 0.00 -13.06 30.78
N GLN A 733 -0.91 -13.54 31.63
CA GLN A 733 -0.56 -14.07 32.97
C GLN A 733 0.36 -15.30 32.93
N ASN A 734 0.31 -16.08 31.84
CA ASN A 734 1.07 -17.33 31.68
C ASN A 734 2.03 -17.31 30.48
N PHE A 735 2.27 -16.15 29.88
CA PHE A 735 3.08 -16.01 28.64
C PHE A 735 2.68 -17.05 27.59
N THR A 736 1.37 -17.24 27.35
CA THR A 736 0.88 -18.30 26.48
C THR A 736 -0.07 -17.74 25.43
N ILE A 737 0.10 -18.15 24.18
CA ILE A 737 -0.83 -17.92 23.09
C ILE A 737 -1.51 -19.26 22.82
N ARG A 738 -2.83 -19.30 22.86
CA ARG A 738 -3.60 -20.52 22.61
C ARG A 738 -4.29 -20.44 21.26
N CYS A 739 -3.98 -21.41 20.41
CA CYS A 739 -4.78 -21.73 19.25
C CYS A 739 -5.80 -22.79 19.64
N ASN A 740 -7.09 -22.53 19.46
CA ASN A 740 -8.15 -23.48 19.82
C ASN A 740 -8.52 -24.42 18.66
N THR A 741 -8.26 -24.00 17.41
CA THR A 741 -8.64 -24.76 16.21
C THR A 741 -7.80 -24.36 14.99
N PHE A 742 -7.54 -25.30 14.11
CA PHE A 742 -6.88 -25.11 12.80
C PHE A 742 -7.85 -24.80 11.66
N GLN A 743 -9.15 -24.65 11.93
CA GLN A 743 -10.15 -24.22 10.96
C GLN A 743 -9.82 -22.85 10.37
N GLY A 744 -10.08 -22.65 9.06
CA GLY A 744 -9.86 -21.39 8.36
C GLY A 744 -8.44 -21.15 7.84
N ARG A 745 -7.64 -22.22 7.68
CA ARG A 745 -6.20 -22.24 7.35
C ARG A 745 -5.33 -21.49 8.38
N ARG A 746 -4.38 -22.20 9.00
CA ARG A 746 -3.40 -21.61 9.93
C ARG A 746 -2.02 -21.53 9.32
N LYS A 747 -1.28 -20.49 9.68
CA LYS A 747 0.10 -20.28 9.27
C LYS A 747 0.96 -20.01 10.49
N ILE A 748 1.98 -20.83 10.72
CA ILE A 748 2.96 -20.62 11.80
C ILE A 748 4.33 -20.38 11.17
N ARG A 749 4.94 -19.23 11.44
CA ARG A 749 6.34 -19.00 11.05
C ARG A 749 7.26 -19.61 12.09
N LEU A 750 8.10 -20.52 11.64
CA LEU A 750 9.18 -21.10 12.41
C LEU A 750 10.50 -20.44 12.05
N GLU A 751 11.24 -20.03 13.05
CA GLU A 751 12.62 -19.59 12.96
C GLU A 751 13.55 -20.74 13.36
N LYS A 752 14.55 -21.00 12.52
CA LYS A 752 15.65 -21.92 12.81
C LYS A 752 16.77 -21.17 13.52
N ILE A 753 16.94 -21.44 14.81
CA ILE A 753 17.97 -20.81 15.64
C ILE A 753 19.20 -21.72 15.76
N ALA A 754 20.39 -21.10 15.78
CA ALA A 754 21.67 -21.76 16.02
C ALA A 754 22.56 -20.87 16.90
N PRO A 755 23.54 -21.43 17.63
CA PRO A 755 24.37 -20.65 18.54
C PRO A 755 25.07 -19.47 17.86
N ARG A 756 25.11 -18.31 18.55
CA ARG A 756 25.75 -17.06 18.11
C ARG A 756 25.11 -16.34 16.92
N LEU A 757 24.03 -16.86 16.33
CA LEU A 757 23.23 -16.10 15.38
C LEU A 757 22.44 -14.99 16.11
N ILE A 758 22.02 -13.95 15.38
CA ILE A 758 21.08 -12.94 15.88
C ILE A 758 19.67 -13.44 15.55
N ASP A 759 18.80 -13.51 16.54
CA ASP A 759 17.44 -14.02 16.38
C ASP A 759 16.41 -12.96 16.00
N SER A 760 15.17 -13.37 15.75
CA SER A 760 14.03 -12.51 15.37
C SER A 760 13.75 -11.36 16.34
N TYR A 761 14.20 -11.47 17.59
CA TYR A 761 14.05 -10.43 18.62
C TYR A 761 15.25 -9.46 18.67
N GLY A 762 16.29 -9.71 17.88
CA GLY A 762 17.51 -8.91 17.79
C GLY A 762 18.61 -9.30 18.79
N ASP A 763 18.49 -10.46 19.43
CA ASP A 763 19.42 -10.95 20.44
C ASP A 763 20.37 -12.01 19.89
N THR A 764 21.60 -12.06 20.43
CA THR A 764 22.52 -13.18 20.12
C THR A 764 22.04 -14.45 20.81
N VAL A 765 21.79 -15.51 20.04
CA VAL A 765 21.34 -16.81 20.54
C VAL A 765 22.41 -17.45 21.42
N ASP A 766 22.06 -17.69 22.69
CA ASP A 766 22.94 -18.36 23.65
C ASP A 766 23.00 -19.88 23.41
N THR A 767 24.20 -20.43 23.54
CA THR A 767 24.47 -21.88 23.59
C THR A 767 23.70 -22.63 24.67
N SER A 768 23.30 -21.95 25.76
CA SER A 768 22.52 -22.55 26.84
C SER A 768 21.17 -23.07 26.37
N ALA A 769 20.56 -22.41 25.36
CA ALA A 769 19.28 -22.79 24.79
C ALA A 769 19.28 -24.18 24.10
N PHE A 770 20.44 -24.80 23.88
CA PHE A 770 20.58 -26.10 23.21
C PHE A 770 20.87 -27.26 24.16
N ARG A 771 21.09 -26.98 25.45
CA ARG A 771 21.39 -27.99 26.46
C ARG A 771 20.11 -28.63 26.98
N ASP A 772 20.19 -29.92 27.30
CA ASP A 772 19.13 -30.68 27.98
C ASP A 772 17.76 -30.68 27.27
N ILE A 773 17.74 -30.51 25.94
CA ILE A 773 16.51 -30.56 25.16
C ILE A 773 16.12 -32.00 24.86
N GLN A 774 14.87 -32.34 25.18
CA GLN A 774 14.32 -33.66 24.91
C GLN A 774 13.98 -33.84 23.43
N ARG A 775 14.72 -34.72 22.76
CA ARG A 775 14.57 -35.03 21.32
C ARG A 775 13.96 -36.40 21.05
N LYS A 776 13.50 -37.07 22.11
CA LYS A 776 12.88 -38.40 22.03
C LYS A 776 11.48 -38.29 21.43
N ASP A 777 11.24 -38.87 20.26
CA ASP A 777 9.99 -38.79 19.51
C ASP A 777 9.10 -40.00 19.85
N ILE A 778 7.86 -39.73 20.26
CA ILE A 778 6.87 -40.74 20.64
C ILE A 778 6.45 -41.61 19.43
N TYR A 779 6.54 -41.07 18.20
CA TYR A 779 6.04 -41.72 17.00
C TYR A 779 7.15 -42.21 16.05
N ASN A 780 8.41 -41.81 16.25
CA ASN A 780 9.53 -42.21 15.39
C ASN A 780 10.80 -42.55 16.19
N ASN A 781 11.01 -43.85 16.44
CA ASN A 781 12.18 -44.36 17.17
C ASN A 781 13.53 -44.05 16.48
N GLY A 782 13.55 -43.72 15.18
CA GLY A 782 14.77 -43.33 14.47
C GLY A 782 15.35 -42.00 14.94
N CYS A 783 14.50 -41.10 15.46
CA CYS A 783 14.93 -39.84 16.07
C CYS A 783 15.67 -40.07 17.40
N ASP A 784 15.27 -41.10 18.16
CA ASP A 784 15.76 -41.38 19.51
C ASP A 784 17.23 -41.80 19.50
N THR A 785 17.64 -42.64 18.55
CA THR A 785 19.03 -43.12 18.43
C THR A 785 20.00 -41.98 18.12
N ALA A 786 19.57 -40.98 17.34
CA ALA A 786 20.37 -39.80 17.03
C ALA A 786 20.41 -38.79 18.19
N ALA A 787 19.35 -38.75 19.02
CA ALA A 787 19.25 -37.87 20.18
C ALA A 787 20.23 -38.27 21.30
N GLU A 788 20.46 -39.56 21.52
CA GLU A 788 21.37 -40.06 22.57
C GLU A 788 22.84 -39.73 22.30
N LEU A 789 23.21 -39.53 21.03
CA LEU A 789 24.61 -39.36 20.61
C LEU A 789 25.08 -37.90 20.55
N TYR A 790 24.18 -36.94 20.24
CA TYR A 790 24.58 -35.57 19.96
C TYR A 790 23.55 -34.51 20.41
N THR A 791 24.06 -33.40 20.93
CA THR A 791 23.31 -32.16 21.15
C THR A 791 22.89 -31.55 19.80
N PRO A 792 21.65 -31.03 19.65
CA PRO A 792 21.21 -30.45 18.39
C PRO A 792 22.04 -29.21 18.03
N SER A 793 22.49 -29.13 16.78
CA SER A 793 23.20 -27.94 16.25
C SER A 793 22.27 -26.77 15.94
N SER A 794 20.98 -27.04 15.79
CA SER A 794 19.93 -26.06 15.52
C SER A 794 18.60 -26.50 16.12
N LEU A 795 17.74 -25.53 16.45
CA LEU A 795 16.39 -25.74 16.96
C LEU A 795 15.39 -24.93 16.14
N PHE A 796 14.11 -25.25 16.27
CA PHE A 796 13.04 -24.42 15.75
C PHE A 796 12.34 -23.66 16.86
N ARG A 797 11.86 -22.46 16.55
CA ARG A 797 11.05 -21.62 17.43
C ARG A 797 9.94 -20.96 16.61
N ALA A 798 8.71 -21.04 17.06
CA ALA A 798 7.62 -20.26 16.49
C ALA A 798 7.81 -18.78 16.83
N VAL A 799 7.76 -17.92 15.82
CA VAL A 799 7.92 -16.47 15.95
C VAL A 799 6.68 -15.71 15.52
N ASN A 800 5.80 -16.35 14.75
CA ASN A 800 4.55 -15.76 14.29
C ASN A 800 3.48 -16.86 14.17
N ILE A 801 2.24 -16.54 14.50
CA ILE A 801 1.06 -17.36 14.17
C ILE A 801 -0.01 -16.45 13.54
N ASP A 802 -0.48 -16.83 12.37
CA ASP A 802 -1.54 -16.13 11.62
C ASP A 802 -1.26 -14.62 11.46
N GLY A 803 -0.01 -14.28 11.19
CA GLY A 803 0.41 -12.88 11.04
C GLY A 803 0.62 -12.15 12.37
N ILE A 804 0.34 -12.75 13.52
CA ILE A 804 0.58 -12.20 14.86
C ILE A 804 1.96 -12.63 15.36
N ASP A 805 2.81 -11.64 15.64
CA ASP A 805 4.16 -11.89 16.17
C ASP A 805 4.09 -12.38 17.62
N ILE A 806 4.80 -13.48 17.89
CA ILE A 806 4.86 -14.14 19.20
C ILE A 806 5.92 -13.40 20.03
N PRO A 807 5.59 -12.79 21.18
CA PRO A 807 6.58 -12.09 21.97
C PRO A 807 7.61 -13.05 22.59
N LYS A 808 8.82 -12.56 22.84
CA LYS A 808 9.89 -13.36 23.45
C LYS A 808 9.44 -14.00 24.78
N GLY A 809 9.70 -15.29 24.92
CA GLY A 809 9.34 -16.08 26.10
C GLY A 809 7.92 -16.63 26.10
N TYR A 810 7.08 -16.27 25.11
CA TYR A 810 5.75 -16.83 24.99
C TYR A 810 5.79 -18.25 24.41
N ARG A 811 4.84 -19.07 24.86
CA ARG A 811 4.58 -20.43 24.38
C ARG A 811 3.31 -20.44 23.54
N LEU A 812 3.31 -21.23 22.49
CA LEU A 812 2.17 -21.47 21.62
C LEU A 812 1.55 -22.83 21.96
N GLN A 813 0.26 -22.85 22.27
CA GLN A 813 -0.52 -24.04 22.53
C GLN A 813 -1.38 -24.38 21.31
N LEU A 814 -1.27 -25.62 20.83
CA LEU A 814 -2.00 -26.12 19.66
C LEU A 814 -2.89 -27.31 20.05
N PRO A 815 -4.07 -27.49 19.43
CA PRO A 815 -4.98 -28.58 19.77
C PRO A 815 -4.45 -29.93 19.25
N ARG A 816 -4.33 -30.92 20.14
CA ARG A 816 -3.83 -32.27 19.80
C ARG A 816 -4.69 -33.00 18.78
N ASP A 817 -6.00 -32.98 19.00
CA ASP A 817 -6.97 -33.80 18.26
C ASP A 817 -7.08 -33.40 16.78
N GLU A 818 -6.71 -32.16 16.43
CA GLU A 818 -6.71 -31.68 15.04
C GLU A 818 -5.37 -31.86 14.33
N LEU A 819 -4.25 -31.92 15.08
CA LEU A 819 -2.92 -32.17 14.53
C LEU A 819 -2.64 -33.66 14.27
N PHE A 820 -3.22 -34.55 15.09
CA PHE A 820 -2.92 -35.99 15.12
C PHE A 820 -4.22 -36.81 15.05
N ILE A 821 -4.83 -36.88 13.86
CA ILE A 821 -6.17 -37.46 13.62
C ILE A 821 -6.15 -39.00 13.45
N GLU A 822 -5.02 -39.61 13.09
CA GLU A 822 -4.89 -41.06 12.80
C GLU A 822 -3.55 -41.65 13.29
N PRO A 823 -3.45 -42.98 13.52
CA PRO A 823 -2.17 -43.60 13.87
C PRO A 823 -1.20 -43.49 12.69
N ARG A 824 -0.07 -42.79 12.89
CA ARG A 824 0.91 -42.49 11.85
C ARG A 824 1.80 -43.67 11.49
N GLU A 825 2.20 -43.70 10.22
CA GLU A 825 3.32 -44.51 9.71
C GLU A 825 4.65 -44.02 10.31
N GLU A 826 5.61 -44.93 10.52
CA GLU A 826 6.92 -44.72 11.17
C GLU A 826 7.84 -43.65 10.51
N ASN A 827 7.42 -43.00 9.41
CA ASN A 827 8.24 -42.09 8.59
C ASN A 827 7.65 -40.69 8.36
N SER A 828 6.74 -40.21 9.22
CA SER A 828 6.19 -38.86 9.09
C SER A 828 7.20 -37.77 9.51
N SER A 829 7.20 -36.61 8.84
CA SER A 829 8.11 -35.48 9.14
C SER A 829 7.74 -34.69 10.40
N LEU A 830 6.58 -34.95 11.01
CA LEU A 830 6.09 -34.30 12.23
C LEU A 830 6.03 -35.34 13.36
N GLY A 831 6.26 -34.92 14.60
CA GLY A 831 6.21 -35.80 15.78
C GLY A 831 5.89 -35.06 17.07
N LEU A 832 5.91 -35.77 18.18
CA LEU A 832 5.75 -35.22 19.53
C LEU A 832 6.78 -35.87 20.45
N ASN A 833 7.35 -35.08 21.37
CA ASN A 833 8.14 -35.64 22.46
C ASN A 833 7.29 -35.87 23.72
N PHE A 834 7.89 -36.44 24.77
CA PHE A 834 7.24 -36.72 26.04
C PHE A 834 6.80 -35.49 26.85
N GLU A 835 7.22 -34.29 26.45
CA GLU A 835 6.78 -33.02 27.02
C GLU A 835 5.65 -32.38 26.21
N ASP A 836 5.04 -33.14 25.30
CA ASP A 836 4.04 -32.71 24.33
C ASP A 836 4.53 -31.54 23.44
N GLN A 837 5.84 -31.42 23.20
CA GLN A 837 6.39 -30.43 22.26
C GLN A 837 6.36 -30.96 20.84
N LEU A 838 6.00 -30.08 19.90
CA LEU A 838 5.99 -30.40 18.47
C LEU A 838 7.41 -30.67 17.96
N MET A 839 7.58 -31.79 17.24
CA MET A 839 8.84 -32.16 16.57
C MET A 839 8.69 -32.00 15.05
N LEU A 840 9.69 -31.42 14.39
CA LEU A 840 9.82 -31.36 12.93
C LEU A 840 11.14 -32.01 12.52
N GLN A 841 11.09 -33.11 11.75
CA GLN A 841 12.27 -33.86 11.30
C GLN A 841 13.26 -34.19 12.44
N CYS A 842 12.76 -34.72 13.57
CA CYS A 842 13.56 -35.02 14.77
C CYS A 842 14.19 -33.80 15.49
N ILE A 843 13.73 -32.58 15.19
CA ILE A 843 14.16 -31.33 15.86
C ILE A 843 12.93 -30.70 16.55
N PRO A 844 13.01 -30.40 17.85
CA PRO A 844 11.90 -29.80 18.58
C PRO A 844 11.67 -28.34 18.17
N VAL A 845 10.40 -27.95 18.20
CA VAL A 845 9.97 -26.55 18.18
C VAL A 845 9.76 -26.10 19.62
N ILE A 846 10.76 -25.41 20.18
CA ILE A 846 10.95 -25.26 21.64
C ILE A 846 9.83 -24.51 22.39
N ASN A 847 9.01 -23.76 21.66
CA ASN A 847 7.91 -22.98 22.23
C ASN A 847 6.54 -23.40 21.69
N ILE A 848 6.41 -24.53 21.00
CA ILE A 848 5.11 -25.10 20.63
C ILE A 848 4.82 -26.32 21.49
N TYR A 849 3.70 -26.27 22.21
CA TYR A 849 3.17 -27.36 23.02
C TYR A 849 1.81 -27.77 22.48
N VAL A 850 1.56 -29.07 22.41
CA VAL A 850 0.32 -29.63 21.90
C VAL A 850 -0.52 -30.10 23.09
N VAL A 851 -1.76 -29.62 23.19
CA VAL A 851 -2.64 -29.80 24.36
C VAL A 851 -3.97 -30.41 23.99
#